data_AF-F4BW06-F1
#
_entry.id   AF-F4BW06-F1
#
_cell.length_a   1.000
_cell.length_b   1.000
_cell.length_c   1.000
_cell.angle_alpha   90.00
_cell.angle_beta   90.00
_cell.angle_gamma   90.00
#
_symmetry.space_group_name_H-M   'P 1'
#
loop_
_entity.id
_entity.type
_entity.pdbx_description
1 polymer ?
#
loop_
_entity_poly.entity_id
_entity_poly.type
_entity_poly.pdbx_seq_one_letter_code
_entity_poly.pdbx_strand_id
1 'polypeptide(L)'
;MNWTSSPKINIDKTLVIIFAVYSMSLLFTSIFFVSPIITGDGHEYLGMTASFFHHLTPDLREEDIALREQIENQNGINFGKDLTYFGYYKSLGGAWYSYHFGAYSLLNLPVFAFLHYFNFNELKSFQITNSLLLIFSLFILLLITNLTSSQKMWLFLFSAFNPIVFYIWWPHTEVFSYSFIVVAVAFYLKGDYRLAVLASSLSSLQNPAISVFTIFIIIFGWRAADLHLRELFNLLICALISVIPFLFYYLNYHTISLIVSHGIADISYISLDKIFSLFFDLNFGMIAYIPPLMFLAIYVLMASIAGKKLVIPSLWSVLILMATICSTQVNWNCGMMYIHRYSVLMLPIIVLICIYEIPKFSAKKINIYLFISLLITLLIIGPLLYNYDNGNSVKFNFLSKEVLINTPCLYNPPYDVFAERALGMEIDFIDDLPIILSYNGVPRKALTDYDGLSLIERLTGNPIKKADSEQIRKSKIGYINFENRIFKFPSGESELMIYDKIVIENVLSGSSVKLSFPDNGWYSIEDWSGTPTRWMQSDSIISLSSPDNITVKLNMLAAGFYRSRTLEVYSGGVPTTQIAVPTSFINLSVPIHLTKGVNIVRLHVPEGCERPIDKPELSNPDSRCLSLAVQNLTIKDVDYNISRAL
;
A
#
# COMPACT_ATOMS: atom_id res chain seq x y z
N MET A 1 -33.12 -33.71 -29.39
CA MET A 1 -32.85 -34.61 -28.25
C MET A 1 -33.42 -33.96 -27.00
N ASN A 2 -34.14 -34.76 -26.19
CA ASN A 2 -35.07 -34.34 -25.15
C ASN A 2 -34.57 -33.24 -24.21
N TRP A 3 -35.32 -32.14 -24.19
CA TRP A 3 -35.33 -31.14 -23.13
C TRP A 3 -36.21 -31.64 -21.99
N THR A 4 -35.61 -32.14 -20.91
CA THR A 4 -36.22 -32.23 -19.57
C THR A 4 -35.20 -32.81 -18.60
N SER A 5 -34.33 -31.95 -18.09
CA SER A 5 -33.90 -32.01 -16.69
C SER A 5 -33.46 -30.62 -16.28
N SER A 6 -34.24 -30.01 -15.39
CA SER A 6 -33.78 -28.86 -14.60
C SER A 6 -32.44 -29.24 -13.95
N PRO A 7 -31.39 -28.41 -14.07
CA PRO A 7 -30.08 -28.73 -13.50
C PRO A 7 -30.25 -28.88 -11.98
N LYS A 8 -30.11 -30.11 -11.48
CA LYS A 8 -29.97 -30.32 -10.03
C LYS A 8 -28.66 -29.64 -9.63
N ILE A 9 -28.79 -28.51 -8.96
CA ILE A 9 -27.70 -27.77 -8.33
C ILE A 9 -27.10 -28.70 -7.26
N ASN A 10 -26.08 -29.47 -7.64
CA ASN A 10 -25.36 -30.35 -6.72
C ASN A 10 -24.12 -29.60 -6.23
N ILE A 11 -24.33 -28.70 -5.26
CA ILE A 11 -23.21 -28.05 -4.56
C ILE A 11 -22.65 -29.07 -3.57
N ASP A 12 -21.34 -29.31 -3.61
CA ASP A 12 -20.65 -30.19 -2.67
C ASP A 12 -20.91 -29.71 -1.23
N LYS A 13 -21.44 -30.58 -0.37
CA LYS A 13 -21.76 -30.26 1.03
C LYS A 13 -20.55 -29.65 1.76
N THR A 14 -19.34 -30.11 1.43
CA THR A 14 -18.10 -29.61 2.02
C THR A 14 -17.87 -28.14 1.66
N LEU A 15 -18.08 -27.77 0.40
CA LEU A 15 -17.94 -26.38 -0.05
C LEU A 15 -19.01 -25.48 0.55
N VAL A 16 -20.24 -25.97 0.73
CA VAL A 16 -21.29 -25.21 1.44
C VAL A 16 -20.87 -24.90 2.88
N ILE A 17 -20.31 -25.89 3.59
CA ILE A 17 -19.84 -25.71 4.97
C ILE A 17 -18.69 -24.70 5.01
N ILE A 18 -17.69 -24.84 4.14
CA ILE A 18 -16.56 -23.91 4.07
C ILE A 18 -17.05 -22.49 3.76
N PHE A 19 -17.95 -22.34 2.80
CA PHE A 19 -18.56 -21.05 2.45
C PHE A 19 -19.34 -20.44 3.62
N ALA A 20 -20.15 -21.23 4.33
CA ALA A 20 -20.91 -20.74 5.47
C ALA A 20 -19.98 -20.28 6.61
N VAL A 21 -18.95 -21.08 6.94
CA VAL A 21 -17.96 -20.72 7.97
C VAL A 21 -17.17 -19.48 7.56
N TYR A 22 -16.75 -19.38 6.30
CA TYR A 22 -16.06 -18.21 5.76
C TYR A 22 -16.95 -16.97 5.86
N SER A 23 -18.20 -17.05 5.40
CA SER A 23 -19.15 -15.93 5.39
C SER A 23 -19.48 -15.45 6.81
N MET A 24 -19.71 -16.38 7.73
CA MET A 24 -19.97 -16.07 9.14
C MET A 24 -18.72 -15.45 9.79
N SER A 25 -17.55 -16.04 9.60
CA SER A 25 -16.29 -15.51 10.15
C SER A 25 -16.01 -14.11 9.63
N LEU A 26 -16.22 -13.89 8.34
CA LEU A 26 -15.97 -12.60 7.71
C LEU A 26 -16.91 -11.54 8.26
N LEU A 27 -18.23 -11.75 8.21
CA LEU A 27 -19.21 -10.79 8.74
C LEU A 27 -19.02 -10.55 10.24
N PHE A 28 -18.76 -11.60 11.02
CA PHE A 28 -18.54 -11.48 12.45
C PHE A 28 -17.30 -10.62 12.74
N THR A 29 -16.22 -10.81 11.98
CA THR A 29 -15.01 -9.98 12.08
C THR A 29 -15.28 -8.53 11.69
N SER A 30 -15.95 -8.29 10.57
CA SER A 30 -16.32 -6.94 10.08
C SER A 30 -17.26 -6.20 11.03
N ILE A 31 -18.09 -6.91 11.79
CA ILE A 31 -19.05 -6.27 12.70
C ILE A 31 -18.40 -6.03 14.07
N PHE A 32 -17.66 -7.00 14.62
CA PHE A 32 -17.31 -6.98 16.04
C PHE A 32 -15.83 -6.74 16.34
N PHE A 33 -14.90 -7.15 15.46
CA PHE A 33 -13.47 -7.17 15.81
C PHE A 33 -12.64 -6.08 15.14
N VAL A 34 -13.04 -5.62 13.95
CA VAL A 34 -12.28 -4.60 13.22
C VAL A 34 -12.92 -3.23 13.42
N SER A 35 -12.11 -2.30 13.91
CA SER A 35 -12.49 -0.89 13.97
C SER A 35 -12.49 -0.32 12.55
N PRO A 36 -13.52 0.45 12.16
CA PRO A 36 -13.56 1.04 10.84
C PRO A 36 -12.42 2.05 10.68
N ILE A 37 -11.92 2.18 9.46
CA ILE A 37 -10.85 3.12 9.11
C ILE A 37 -11.36 4.09 8.04
N ILE A 38 -10.91 5.34 8.08
CA ILE A 38 -10.97 6.27 6.94
C ILE A 38 -9.55 6.70 6.63
N THR A 39 -9.06 6.30 5.46
CA THR A 39 -7.78 6.71 4.90
C THR A 39 -7.91 6.87 3.39
N GLY A 40 -7.07 7.72 2.80
CA GLY A 40 -7.15 8.05 1.36
C GLY A 40 -8.54 8.53 0.97
N ASP A 41 -9.06 7.96 -0.11
CA ASP A 41 -10.33 8.33 -0.76
C ASP A 41 -11.59 8.03 0.10
N GLY A 42 -11.44 7.42 1.29
CA GLY A 42 -12.56 7.10 2.18
C GLY A 42 -13.43 8.30 2.56
N HIS A 43 -12.82 9.48 2.70
CA HIS A 43 -13.50 10.75 2.97
C HIS A 43 -14.48 11.14 1.84
N GLU A 44 -14.10 10.84 0.60
CA GLU A 44 -14.89 11.12 -0.61
C GLU A 44 -16.04 10.11 -0.73
N TYR A 45 -15.77 8.83 -0.49
CA TYR A 45 -16.82 7.80 -0.53
C TYR A 45 -17.87 7.98 0.57
N LEU A 46 -17.48 8.44 1.77
CA LEU A 46 -18.41 8.80 2.84
C LEU A 46 -19.26 10.00 2.44
N GLY A 47 -18.65 11.06 1.89
CA GLY A 47 -19.38 12.23 1.39
C GLY A 47 -20.43 11.87 0.35
N MET A 48 -20.06 11.07 -0.67
CA MET A 48 -21.02 10.60 -1.67
C MET A 48 -22.13 9.73 -1.07
N THR A 49 -21.82 8.92 -0.06
CA THR A 49 -22.83 8.10 0.63
C THR A 49 -23.83 8.98 1.38
N ALA A 50 -23.35 10.03 2.08
CA ALA A 50 -24.21 11.01 2.74
C ALA A 50 -25.13 11.72 1.73
N SER A 51 -24.60 12.16 0.59
CA SER A 51 -25.39 12.76 -0.50
C SER A 51 -26.48 11.81 -1.02
N PHE A 52 -26.14 10.54 -1.28
CA PHE A 52 -27.14 9.55 -1.67
C PHE A 52 -28.19 9.31 -0.58
N PHE A 53 -27.80 9.35 0.70
CA PHE A 53 -28.71 9.17 1.82
C PHE A 53 -29.75 10.29 1.92
N HIS A 54 -29.34 11.55 1.77
CA HIS A 54 -30.26 12.68 1.88
C HIS A 54 -31.14 12.87 0.64
N HIS A 55 -30.56 12.80 -0.56
CA HIS A 55 -31.25 13.26 -1.77
C HIS A 55 -31.05 12.37 -3.00
N LEU A 56 -30.49 11.17 -2.84
CA LEU A 56 -30.32 10.16 -3.91
C LEU A 56 -29.53 10.65 -5.14
N THR A 57 -28.66 11.65 -4.95
CA THR A 57 -27.72 12.10 -5.98
C THR A 57 -26.31 12.19 -5.38
N PRO A 58 -25.23 12.13 -6.19
CA PRO A 58 -23.85 12.26 -5.69
C PRO A 58 -23.41 13.73 -5.50
N ASP A 59 -24.33 14.70 -5.60
CA ASP A 59 -24.05 16.13 -5.43
C ASP A 59 -23.79 16.46 -3.96
N LEU A 60 -22.57 16.88 -3.63
CA LEU A 60 -22.19 17.20 -2.25
C LEU A 60 -22.74 18.57 -1.82
N ARG A 61 -23.63 18.56 -0.83
CA ARG A 61 -24.28 19.74 -0.25
C ARG A 61 -23.88 19.96 1.20
N GLU A 62 -24.19 21.15 1.73
CA GLU A 62 -23.90 21.53 3.12
C GLU A 62 -24.43 20.53 4.16
N GLU A 63 -25.63 19.99 3.94
CA GLU A 63 -26.24 18.97 4.82
C GLU A 63 -25.46 17.64 4.80
N ASP A 64 -24.88 17.27 3.65
CA ASP A 64 -24.06 16.07 3.50
C ASP A 64 -22.70 16.24 4.18
N ILE A 65 -22.11 17.43 4.04
CA ILE A 65 -20.86 17.82 4.71
C ILE A 65 -21.06 17.77 6.23
N ALA A 66 -22.15 18.36 6.74
CA ALA A 66 -22.46 18.35 8.16
C ALA A 66 -22.64 16.93 8.71
N LEU A 67 -23.35 16.04 7.98
CA LEU A 67 -23.50 14.65 8.38
C LEU A 67 -22.16 13.90 8.36
N ARG A 68 -21.36 14.07 7.31
CA ARG A 68 -20.03 13.46 7.22
C ARG A 68 -19.13 13.91 8.36
N GLU A 69 -19.01 15.23 8.59
CA GLU A 69 -18.19 15.79 9.67
C GLU A 69 -18.67 15.31 11.04
N GLN A 70 -19.99 15.21 11.25
CA GLN A 70 -20.54 14.65 12.49
C GLN A 70 -20.06 13.22 12.70
N ILE A 71 -20.17 12.36 11.69
CA ILE A 71 -19.75 10.95 11.77
C ILE A 71 -18.23 10.85 12.01
N GLU A 72 -17.44 11.61 11.28
CA GLU A 72 -15.97 11.65 11.42
C GLU A 72 -15.57 12.08 12.84
N ASN A 73 -16.12 13.20 13.32
CA ASN A 73 -15.82 13.74 14.65
C ASN A 73 -16.24 12.79 15.77
N GLN A 74 -17.40 12.12 15.65
CA GLN A 74 -17.85 11.11 16.62
C GLN A 74 -16.90 9.92 16.72
N ASN A 75 -16.11 9.66 15.68
CA ASN A 75 -15.12 8.61 15.62
C ASN A 75 -13.68 9.11 15.87
N GLY A 76 -13.51 10.35 16.33
CA GLY A 76 -12.20 10.94 16.62
C GLY A 76 -11.37 11.25 15.37
N ILE A 77 -12.02 11.35 14.20
CA ILE A 77 -11.40 11.70 12.93
C ILE A 77 -11.69 13.17 12.66
N ASN A 78 -10.66 13.99 12.50
CA ASN A 78 -10.81 15.42 12.25
C ASN A 78 -10.05 15.81 10.98
N PHE A 79 -10.79 16.11 9.92
CA PHE A 79 -10.24 16.69 8.71
C PHE A 79 -10.22 18.22 8.84
N GLY A 80 -9.10 18.84 8.49
CA GLY A 80 -9.00 20.30 8.48
C GLY A 80 -10.01 20.93 7.51
N LYS A 81 -10.43 22.17 7.78
CA LYS A 81 -11.41 22.89 6.93
C LYS A 81 -10.99 22.97 5.46
N ASP A 82 -9.70 23.00 5.18
CA ASP A 82 -9.16 23.03 3.82
C ASP A 82 -9.44 21.74 3.02
N LEU A 83 -9.79 20.65 3.70
CA LEU A 83 -10.10 19.35 3.10
C LEU A 83 -11.60 19.12 2.87
N THR A 84 -12.46 20.08 3.19
CA THR A 84 -13.93 19.94 3.08
C THR A 84 -14.38 19.46 1.69
N TYR A 85 -13.80 20.02 0.61
CA TYR A 85 -14.07 19.63 -0.77
C TYR A 85 -12.94 18.80 -1.38
N PHE A 86 -12.10 18.16 -0.55
CA PHE A 86 -11.02 17.33 -1.06
C PHE A 86 -11.59 16.21 -1.94
N GLY A 87 -11.10 16.14 -3.17
CA GLY A 87 -11.59 15.21 -4.18
C GLY A 87 -12.93 15.53 -4.83
N TYR A 88 -13.48 16.72 -4.58
CA TYR A 88 -14.70 17.23 -5.23
C TYR A 88 -14.39 18.41 -6.13
N TYR A 89 -15.09 18.45 -7.26
CA TYR A 89 -14.99 19.53 -8.24
C TYR A 89 -16.37 20.11 -8.50
N LYS A 90 -16.39 21.41 -8.78
CA LYS A 90 -17.63 22.12 -9.11
C LYS A 90 -17.96 21.92 -10.59
N SER A 91 -19.13 21.37 -10.86
CA SER A 91 -19.66 21.14 -12.22
C SER A 91 -20.09 22.44 -12.90
N LEU A 92 -20.34 22.36 -14.22
CA LEU A 92 -20.88 23.47 -15.01
C LEU A 92 -22.24 23.97 -14.51
N GLY A 93 -23.03 23.09 -13.88
CA GLY A 93 -24.32 23.42 -13.27
C GLY A 93 -24.23 23.94 -11.82
N GLY A 94 -23.02 24.01 -11.24
CA GLY A 94 -22.78 24.48 -9.89
C GLY A 94 -22.83 23.42 -8.78
N ALA A 95 -23.29 22.20 -9.09
CA ALA A 95 -23.25 21.02 -8.21
C ALA A 95 -21.81 20.53 -7.98
N TRP A 96 -21.54 19.88 -6.86
CA TRP A 96 -20.21 19.36 -6.51
C TRP A 96 -20.15 17.85 -6.65
N TYR A 97 -19.29 17.33 -7.53
CA TYR A 97 -19.12 15.89 -7.71
C TYR A 97 -17.70 15.45 -7.47
N SER A 98 -17.53 14.25 -6.92
CA SER A 98 -16.22 13.62 -6.77
C SER A 98 -15.60 13.29 -8.13
N TYR A 99 -14.27 13.23 -8.19
CA TYR A 99 -13.58 12.65 -9.35
C TYR A 99 -13.74 11.13 -9.45
N HIS A 100 -14.15 10.45 -8.37
CA HIS A 100 -14.59 9.06 -8.37
C HIS A 100 -16.08 8.94 -8.65
N PHE A 101 -16.48 7.88 -9.35
CA PHE A 101 -17.89 7.68 -9.70
C PHE A 101 -18.67 7.08 -8.53
N GLY A 102 -19.87 7.58 -8.27
CA GLY A 102 -20.64 7.27 -7.04
C GLY A 102 -21.24 5.86 -6.91
N ALA A 103 -21.01 4.92 -7.83
CA ALA A 103 -21.68 3.62 -7.81
C ALA A 103 -21.38 2.76 -6.56
N TYR A 104 -20.16 2.84 -6.01
CA TYR A 104 -19.79 2.13 -4.78
C TYR A 104 -20.49 2.71 -3.56
N SER A 105 -20.47 4.04 -3.40
CA SER A 105 -21.20 4.75 -2.33
C SER A 105 -22.71 4.50 -2.40
N LEU A 106 -23.29 4.48 -3.59
CA LEU A 106 -24.69 4.12 -3.78
C LEU A 106 -24.99 2.67 -3.35
N LEU A 107 -24.10 1.73 -3.64
CA LEU A 107 -24.26 0.34 -3.22
C LEU A 107 -24.08 0.16 -1.70
N ASN A 108 -23.27 1.01 -1.06
CA ASN A 108 -23.08 1.04 0.39
C ASN A 108 -24.29 1.62 1.15
N LEU A 109 -25.14 2.40 0.46
CA LEU A 109 -26.28 3.11 1.05
C LEU A 109 -27.20 2.24 1.95
N PRO A 110 -27.61 1.01 1.58
CA PRO A 110 -28.51 0.23 2.41
C PRO A 110 -27.93 -0.13 3.78
N VAL A 111 -26.62 -0.44 3.83
CA VAL A 111 -25.93 -0.76 5.08
C VAL A 111 -25.72 0.52 5.88
N PHE A 112 -25.31 1.61 5.23
CA PHE A 112 -25.16 2.92 5.88
C PHE A 112 -26.46 3.38 6.53
N ALA A 113 -27.57 3.37 5.78
CA ALA A 113 -28.88 3.77 6.27
C ALA A 113 -29.32 2.92 7.47
N PHE A 114 -29.11 1.60 7.42
CA PHE A 114 -29.38 0.72 8.55
C PHE A 114 -28.59 1.14 9.79
N LEU A 115 -27.27 1.31 9.68
CA LEU A 115 -26.44 1.69 10.83
C LEU A 115 -26.85 3.06 11.39
N HIS A 116 -27.10 4.03 10.51
CA HIS A 116 -27.52 5.38 10.88
C HIS A 116 -28.86 5.39 11.63
N TYR A 117 -29.89 4.71 11.11
CA TYR A 117 -31.20 4.66 11.77
C TYR A 117 -31.18 3.99 13.15
N PHE A 118 -30.23 3.07 13.39
CA PHE A 118 -30.07 2.38 14.67
C PHE A 118 -28.98 3.00 15.57
N ASN A 119 -28.42 4.15 15.19
CA ASN A 119 -27.32 4.83 15.91
C ASN A 119 -26.11 3.91 16.17
N PHE A 120 -25.80 3.04 15.22
CA PHE A 120 -24.53 2.30 15.18
C PHE A 120 -23.50 3.11 14.42
N ASN A 121 -22.21 2.80 14.65
CA ASN A 121 -21.11 3.44 13.94
C ASN A 121 -21.21 3.24 12.42
N GLU A 122 -21.57 4.31 11.71
CA GLU A 122 -21.84 4.32 10.27
C GLU A 122 -20.60 4.00 9.44
N LEU A 123 -19.39 4.25 9.95
CA LEU A 123 -18.15 3.95 9.25
C LEU A 123 -17.98 2.44 8.99
N LYS A 124 -18.64 1.59 9.79
CA LYS A 124 -18.66 0.14 9.55
C LYS A 124 -19.42 -0.24 8.29
N SER A 125 -20.20 0.66 7.68
CA SER A 125 -20.98 0.35 6.49
C SER A 125 -20.10 -0.18 5.36
N PHE A 126 -18.92 0.44 5.15
CA PHE A 126 -18.03 0.08 4.05
C PHE A 126 -17.48 -1.34 4.20
N GLN A 127 -16.95 -1.69 5.36
CA GLN A 127 -16.40 -3.04 5.59
C GLN A 127 -17.47 -4.13 5.58
N ILE A 128 -18.68 -3.83 6.04
CA ILE A 128 -19.83 -4.75 5.95
C ILE A 128 -20.26 -4.90 4.48
N THR A 129 -20.39 -3.82 3.73
CA THR A 129 -20.71 -3.83 2.29
C THR A 129 -19.68 -4.63 1.51
N ASN A 130 -18.39 -4.40 1.74
CA ASN A 130 -17.28 -5.15 1.13
C ASN A 130 -17.39 -6.65 1.43
N SER A 131 -17.69 -7.00 2.69
CA SER A 131 -17.87 -8.39 3.10
C SER A 131 -19.05 -9.06 2.38
N LEU A 132 -20.19 -8.37 2.31
CA LEU A 132 -21.39 -8.85 1.62
C LEU A 132 -21.16 -9.02 0.12
N LEU A 133 -20.43 -8.11 -0.52
CA LEU A 133 -20.04 -8.19 -1.93
C LEU A 133 -19.18 -9.42 -2.22
N LEU A 134 -18.16 -9.66 -1.39
CA LEU A 134 -17.30 -10.82 -1.54
C LEU A 134 -18.08 -12.12 -1.35
N ILE A 135 -18.90 -12.20 -0.29
CA ILE A 135 -19.79 -13.34 -0.02
C ILE A 135 -20.75 -13.59 -1.19
N PHE A 136 -21.36 -12.53 -1.72
CA PHE A 136 -22.25 -12.61 -2.87
C PHE A 136 -21.53 -13.19 -4.10
N SER A 137 -20.34 -12.68 -4.41
CA SER A 137 -19.57 -13.17 -5.57
C SER A 137 -19.21 -14.66 -5.47
N LEU A 138 -18.79 -15.10 -4.28
CA LEU A 138 -18.46 -16.49 -3.99
C LEU A 138 -19.69 -17.39 -4.02
N PHE A 139 -20.83 -16.90 -3.52
CA PHE A 139 -22.11 -17.60 -3.60
C PHE A 139 -22.52 -17.84 -5.05
N ILE A 140 -22.48 -16.80 -5.89
CA ILE A 140 -22.78 -16.92 -7.32
C ILE A 140 -21.83 -17.93 -7.98
N LEU A 141 -20.53 -17.84 -7.72
CA LEU A 141 -19.52 -18.74 -8.25
C LEU A 141 -19.83 -20.21 -7.94
N LEU A 142 -20.19 -20.53 -6.70
CA LEU A 142 -20.56 -21.89 -6.31
C LEU A 142 -21.84 -22.38 -6.99
N LEU A 143 -22.82 -21.49 -7.12
CA LEU A 143 -24.16 -21.78 -7.62
C LEU A 143 -24.17 -22.09 -9.12
N ILE A 144 -23.48 -21.28 -9.93
CA ILE A 144 -23.74 -21.23 -11.38
C ILE A 144 -22.68 -21.90 -12.25
N THR A 145 -21.50 -22.18 -11.71
CA THR A 145 -20.37 -22.68 -12.52
C THR A 145 -20.55 -24.15 -12.91
N ASN A 146 -20.35 -24.44 -14.20
CA ASN A 146 -20.38 -25.77 -14.79
C ASN A 146 -18.99 -26.43 -14.77
N LEU A 147 -18.41 -26.55 -13.58
CA LEU A 147 -17.05 -27.05 -13.37
C LEU A 147 -17.06 -28.42 -12.68
N THR A 148 -15.97 -29.17 -12.86
CA THR A 148 -15.70 -30.36 -12.02
C THR A 148 -15.58 -29.97 -10.54
N SER A 149 -15.85 -30.88 -9.60
CA SER A 149 -15.76 -30.59 -8.17
C SER A 149 -14.39 -30.03 -7.76
N SER A 150 -13.30 -30.54 -8.34
CA SER A 150 -11.94 -30.04 -8.08
C SER A 150 -11.76 -28.61 -8.58
N GLN A 151 -12.13 -28.33 -9.84
CA GLN A 151 -12.03 -26.97 -10.40
C GLN A 151 -12.87 -25.97 -9.61
N LYS A 152 -14.11 -26.35 -9.25
CA LYS A 152 -15.01 -25.52 -8.44
C LYS A 152 -14.42 -25.23 -7.06
N MET A 153 -13.87 -26.25 -6.40
CA MET A 153 -13.21 -26.09 -5.10
C MET A 153 -12.02 -25.14 -5.18
N TRP A 154 -11.10 -25.34 -6.11
CA TRP A 154 -9.91 -24.48 -6.21
C TRP A 154 -10.24 -23.07 -6.65
N LEU A 155 -11.19 -22.90 -7.58
CA LEU A 155 -11.67 -21.59 -7.99
C LEU A 155 -12.26 -20.85 -6.77
N PHE A 156 -13.12 -21.51 -5.99
CA PHE A 156 -13.67 -20.94 -4.76
C PHE A 156 -12.58 -20.58 -3.75
N LEU A 157 -11.67 -21.50 -3.44
CA LEU A 157 -10.63 -21.29 -2.42
C LEU A 157 -9.70 -20.14 -2.79
N PHE A 158 -9.21 -20.06 -4.03
CA PHE A 158 -8.36 -18.94 -4.45
C PHE A 158 -9.13 -17.63 -4.64
N SER A 159 -10.46 -17.67 -4.88
CA SER A 159 -11.28 -16.46 -4.88
C SER A 159 -11.61 -15.95 -3.45
N ALA A 160 -11.66 -16.84 -2.45
CA ALA A 160 -11.97 -16.49 -1.07
C ALA A 160 -10.72 -16.13 -0.23
N PHE A 161 -9.61 -16.83 -0.47
CA PHE A 161 -8.38 -16.75 0.32
C PHE A 161 -7.23 -16.21 -0.53
N ASN A 162 -7.32 -14.93 -0.86
CA ASN A 162 -6.28 -14.19 -1.58
C ASN A 162 -6.18 -12.75 -1.03
N PRO A 163 -5.22 -11.94 -1.49
CA PRO A 163 -4.97 -10.60 -0.95
C PRO A 163 -6.14 -9.60 -0.97
N ILE A 164 -7.27 -9.89 -1.65
CA ILE A 164 -8.48 -9.06 -1.54
C ILE A 164 -8.94 -8.87 -0.09
N VAL A 165 -8.66 -9.84 0.79
CA VAL A 165 -9.01 -9.77 2.22
C VAL A 165 -8.41 -8.56 2.93
N PHE A 166 -7.28 -8.03 2.45
CA PHE A 166 -6.68 -6.82 2.99
C PHE A 166 -7.50 -5.56 2.70
N TYR A 167 -8.33 -5.58 1.67
CA TYR A 167 -9.13 -4.43 1.21
C TYR A 167 -10.53 -4.41 1.83
N ILE A 168 -10.90 -5.42 2.62
CA ILE A 168 -12.25 -5.50 3.20
C ILE A 168 -12.48 -4.34 4.17
N TRP A 169 -11.46 -3.98 4.95
CA TRP A 169 -11.54 -2.93 5.97
C TRP A 169 -11.43 -1.52 5.40
N TRP A 170 -10.84 -1.39 4.21
CA TRP A 170 -10.57 -0.09 3.59
C TRP A 170 -11.81 0.41 2.83
N PRO A 171 -12.30 1.65 3.08
CA PRO A 171 -13.48 2.19 2.40
C PRO A 171 -13.14 2.62 0.97
N HIS A 172 -12.96 1.62 0.09
CA HIS A 172 -12.57 1.79 -1.30
C HIS A 172 -13.17 0.69 -2.20
N THR A 173 -13.05 0.87 -3.51
CA THR A 173 -13.80 0.18 -4.57
C THR A 173 -13.18 -1.15 -5.02
N GLU A 174 -12.04 -1.56 -4.47
CA GLU A 174 -11.34 -2.77 -4.91
C GLU A 174 -12.19 -4.02 -4.68
N VAL A 175 -12.87 -4.12 -3.53
CA VAL A 175 -13.75 -5.27 -3.22
C VAL A 175 -14.98 -5.28 -4.12
N PHE A 176 -15.54 -4.11 -4.44
CA PHE A 176 -16.60 -3.96 -5.43
C PHE A 176 -16.15 -4.52 -6.78
N SER A 177 -15.04 -4.00 -7.30
CA SER A 177 -14.54 -4.37 -8.62
C SER A 177 -14.15 -5.84 -8.68
N TYR A 178 -13.37 -6.31 -7.71
CA TYR A 178 -12.97 -7.71 -7.59
C TYR A 178 -14.19 -8.65 -7.59
N SER A 179 -15.20 -8.36 -6.77
CA SER A 179 -16.39 -9.21 -6.62
C SER A 179 -17.16 -9.32 -7.93
N PHE A 180 -17.32 -8.22 -8.68
CA PHE A 180 -18.00 -8.24 -9.97
C PHE A 180 -17.18 -8.93 -11.07
N ILE A 181 -15.84 -8.85 -11.05
CA ILE A 181 -14.99 -9.68 -11.93
C ILE A 181 -15.16 -11.16 -11.60
N VAL A 182 -15.21 -11.55 -10.32
CA VAL A 182 -15.46 -12.96 -9.91
C VAL A 182 -16.82 -13.44 -10.43
N VAL A 183 -17.86 -12.62 -10.33
CA VAL A 183 -19.18 -12.91 -10.91
C VAL A 183 -19.10 -13.03 -12.44
N ALA A 184 -18.38 -12.13 -13.12
CA ALA A 184 -18.17 -12.17 -14.56
C ALA A 184 -17.46 -13.47 -15.00
N VAL A 185 -16.42 -13.88 -14.27
CA VAL A 185 -15.71 -15.15 -14.47
C VAL A 185 -16.66 -16.34 -14.28
N ALA A 186 -17.51 -16.32 -13.27
CA ALA A 186 -18.47 -17.40 -13.02
C ALA A 186 -19.47 -17.57 -14.18
N PHE A 187 -20.04 -16.46 -14.70
CA PHE A 187 -20.94 -16.50 -15.86
C PHE A 187 -20.20 -16.84 -17.16
N TYR A 188 -18.97 -16.36 -17.33
CA TYR A 188 -18.12 -16.71 -18.46
C TYR A 188 -17.85 -18.23 -18.50
N LEU A 189 -17.51 -18.83 -17.36
CA LEU A 189 -17.30 -20.28 -17.24
C LEU A 189 -18.58 -21.10 -17.41
N LYS A 190 -19.75 -20.51 -17.11
CA LYS A 190 -21.06 -21.11 -17.41
C LYS A 190 -21.40 -21.07 -18.91
N GLY A 191 -20.80 -20.14 -19.67
CA GLY A 191 -21.12 -19.85 -21.06
C GLY A 191 -22.23 -18.79 -21.25
N ASP A 192 -22.62 -18.09 -20.19
CA ASP A 192 -23.60 -17.01 -20.24
C ASP A 192 -22.89 -15.66 -20.42
N TYR A 193 -22.49 -15.38 -21.67
CA TYR A 193 -21.65 -14.23 -21.98
C TYR A 193 -22.35 -12.88 -21.75
N ARG A 194 -23.68 -12.82 -21.83
CA ARG A 194 -24.44 -11.58 -21.59
C ARG A 194 -24.34 -11.14 -20.15
N LEU A 195 -24.58 -12.07 -19.21
CA LEU A 195 -24.44 -11.78 -17.78
C LEU A 195 -22.98 -11.59 -17.37
N ALA A 196 -22.04 -12.27 -18.04
CA ALA A 196 -20.61 -12.04 -17.84
C ALA A 196 -20.19 -10.62 -18.26
N VAL A 197 -20.65 -10.12 -19.42
CA VAL A 197 -20.40 -8.75 -19.88
C VAL A 197 -21.04 -7.74 -18.94
N LEU A 198 -22.29 -7.97 -18.52
CA LEU A 198 -22.98 -7.10 -17.57
C LEU A 198 -22.22 -6.98 -16.25
N ALA A 199 -21.79 -8.10 -15.66
CA ALA A 199 -21.03 -8.09 -14.41
C ALA A 199 -19.66 -7.39 -14.58
N SER A 200 -18.93 -7.67 -15.66
CA SER A 200 -17.65 -7.01 -15.93
C SER A 200 -17.82 -5.50 -16.17
N SER A 201 -18.94 -5.09 -16.78
CA SER A 201 -19.28 -3.67 -17.01
C SER A 201 -19.71 -2.95 -15.73
N LEU A 202 -20.37 -3.64 -14.80
CA LEU A 202 -20.63 -3.07 -13.47
C LEU A 202 -19.32 -2.83 -12.73
N SER A 203 -18.36 -3.75 -12.86
CA SER A 203 -17.04 -3.59 -12.27
C SER A 203 -16.27 -2.40 -12.86
N SER A 204 -16.39 -2.13 -14.16
CA SER A 204 -15.66 -1.05 -14.83
C SER A 204 -16.15 0.35 -14.46
N LEU A 205 -17.31 0.46 -13.81
CA LEU A 205 -17.84 1.74 -13.28
C LEU A 205 -16.86 2.44 -12.34
N GLN A 206 -16.08 1.66 -11.59
CA GLN A 206 -15.09 2.17 -10.64
C GLN A 206 -13.66 2.12 -11.18
N ASN A 207 -13.36 1.15 -12.04
CA ASN A 207 -12.02 1.03 -12.62
C ASN A 207 -12.09 0.78 -14.14
N PRO A 208 -11.82 1.82 -14.96
CA PRO A 208 -11.92 1.75 -16.41
C PRO A 208 -11.10 0.64 -17.08
N ALA A 209 -9.97 0.24 -16.49
CA ALA A 209 -9.09 -0.79 -17.06
C ALA A 209 -9.82 -2.14 -17.23
N ILE A 210 -10.80 -2.43 -16.38
CA ILE A 210 -11.61 -3.66 -16.41
C ILE A 210 -12.45 -3.77 -17.70
N SER A 211 -12.68 -2.65 -18.39
CA SER A 211 -13.34 -2.64 -19.70
C SER A 211 -12.59 -3.50 -20.74
N VAL A 212 -11.27 -3.69 -20.60
CA VAL A 212 -10.50 -4.62 -21.44
C VAL A 212 -10.98 -6.06 -21.27
N PHE A 213 -11.25 -6.50 -20.04
CA PHE A 213 -11.81 -7.82 -19.79
C PHE A 213 -13.25 -7.93 -20.31
N THR A 214 -14.03 -6.85 -20.22
CA THR A 214 -15.36 -6.78 -20.85
C THR A 214 -15.27 -7.01 -22.36
N ILE A 215 -14.37 -6.33 -23.06
CA ILE A 215 -14.13 -6.51 -24.51
C ILE A 215 -13.73 -7.96 -24.82
N PHE A 216 -12.86 -8.56 -24.01
CA PHE A 216 -12.51 -9.97 -24.15
C PHE A 216 -13.74 -10.88 -24.09
N ILE A 217 -14.62 -10.69 -23.10
CA ILE A 217 -15.84 -11.50 -22.97
C ILE A 217 -16.77 -11.27 -24.18
N ILE A 218 -16.90 -10.03 -24.67
CA ILE A 218 -17.70 -9.73 -25.87
C ILE A 218 -17.17 -10.49 -27.09
N ILE A 219 -15.86 -10.43 -27.35
CA ILE A 219 -15.23 -11.12 -28.49
C ILE A 219 -15.44 -12.64 -28.38
N PHE A 220 -15.20 -13.21 -27.20
CA PHE A 220 -15.38 -14.63 -26.96
C PHE A 220 -16.85 -15.07 -27.08
N GLY A 221 -17.78 -14.31 -26.51
CA GLY A 221 -19.21 -14.60 -26.59
C GLY A 221 -19.76 -14.47 -28.01
N TRP A 222 -19.33 -13.46 -28.75
CA TRP A 222 -19.70 -13.29 -30.16
C TRP A 222 -19.19 -14.46 -31.01
N ARG A 223 -17.95 -14.90 -30.78
CA ARG A 223 -17.39 -16.09 -31.44
C ARG A 223 -18.13 -17.37 -31.06
N ALA A 224 -18.51 -17.53 -29.79
CA ALA A 224 -19.27 -18.69 -29.32
C ALA A 224 -20.68 -18.76 -29.92
N ALA A 225 -21.22 -17.63 -30.37
CA ALA A 225 -22.48 -17.53 -31.10
C ALA A 225 -22.28 -17.46 -32.63
N ASP A 226 -21.23 -18.10 -33.16
CA ASP A 226 -20.92 -18.19 -34.59
C ASP A 226 -20.93 -16.83 -35.33
N LEU A 227 -20.49 -15.77 -34.63
CA LEU A 227 -20.39 -14.41 -35.13
C LEU A 227 -21.74 -13.78 -35.56
N HIS A 228 -22.87 -14.24 -35.02
CA HIS A 228 -24.16 -13.60 -35.27
C HIS A 228 -24.22 -12.15 -34.75
N LEU A 229 -24.53 -11.19 -35.64
CA LEU A 229 -24.61 -9.76 -35.32
C LEU A 229 -25.65 -9.45 -34.23
N ARG A 230 -26.75 -10.21 -34.17
CA ARG A 230 -27.75 -10.07 -33.10
C ARG A 230 -27.14 -10.30 -31.72
N GLU A 231 -26.23 -11.28 -31.61
CA GLU A 231 -25.58 -11.54 -30.33
C GLU A 231 -24.57 -10.45 -29.98
N LEU A 232 -23.79 -9.98 -30.96
CA LEU A 232 -22.91 -8.83 -30.76
C LEU A 232 -23.70 -7.62 -30.23
N PHE A 233 -24.86 -7.31 -30.82
CA PHE A 233 -25.72 -6.23 -30.37
C PHE A 233 -26.20 -6.42 -28.92
N ASN A 234 -26.65 -7.63 -28.54
CA ASN A 234 -27.05 -7.93 -27.17
C ASN A 234 -25.90 -7.76 -26.17
N LEU A 235 -24.69 -8.22 -26.53
CA LEU A 235 -23.49 -8.06 -25.72
C LEU A 235 -23.11 -6.59 -25.57
N LEU A 236 -23.19 -5.80 -26.66
CA LEU A 236 -22.92 -4.36 -26.62
C LEU A 236 -23.94 -3.61 -25.75
N ILE A 237 -25.21 -3.99 -25.77
CA ILE A 237 -26.22 -3.43 -24.84
C ILE A 237 -25.83 -3.70 -23.38
N CYS A 238 -25.41 -4.92 -23.06
CA CYS A 238 -24.94 -5.25 -21.71
C CYS A 238 -23.70 -4.43 -21.31
N ALA A 239 -22.87 -4.07 -22.29
CA ALA A 239 -21.64 -3.29 -22.09
C ALA A 239 -21.86 -1.78 -21.89
N LEU A 240 -23.03 -1.24 -22.28
CA LEU A 240 -23.33 0.20 -22.18
C LEU A 240 -23.19 0.76 -20.77
N ILE A 241 -23.33 -0.07 -19.74
CA ILE A 241 -23.12 0.33 -18.35
C ILE A 241 -21.71 0.89 -18.13
N SER A 242 -20.69 0.33 -18.81
CA SER A 242 -19.30 0.84 -18.72
C SER A 242 -19.17 2.30 -19.19
N VAL A 243 -20.11 2.79 -20.00
CA VAL A 243 -20.09 4.15 -20.58
C VAL A 243 -20.66 5.20 -19.62
N ILE A 244 -21.42 4.78 -18.60
CA ILE A 244 -22.16 5.68 -17.70
C ILE A 244 -21.23 6.72 -17.02
N PRO A 245 -20.07 6.37 -16.44
CA PRO A 245 -19.20 7.35 -15.78
C PRO A 245 -18.68 8.41 -16.76
N PHE A 246 -18.29 7.98 -17.97
CA PHE A 246 -17.78 8.89 -19.01
C PHE A 246 -18.87 9.86 -19.49
N LEU A 247 -20.10 9.36 -19.67
CA LEU A 247 -21.24 10.20 -20.03
C LEU A 247 -21.57 11.18 -18.89
N PHE A 248 -21.56 10.71 -17.65
CA PHE A 248 -21.81 11.54 -16.48
C PHE A 248 -20.82 12.71 -16.40
N TYR A 249 -19.51 12.45 -16.53
CA TYR A 249 -18.52 13.51 -16.53
C TYR A 249 -18.62 14.41 -17.75
N TYR A 250 -18.93 13.86 -18.93
CA TYR A 250 -19.05 14.67 -20.14
C TYR A 250 -20.21 15.67 -20.05
N LEU A 251 -21.35 15.25 -19.50
CA LEU A 251 -22.52 16.11 -19.30
C LEU A 251 -22.27 17.20 -18.25
N ASN A 252 -21.51 16.91 -17.19
CA ASN A 252 -21.30 17.84 -16.08
C ASN A 252 -20.05 18.74 -16.24
N TYR A 253 -19.07 18.34 -17.04
CA TYR A 253 -17.75 18.98 -17.12
C TYR A 253 -17.18 19.12 -18.54
N HIS A 254 -17.83 18.56 -19.56
CA HIS A 254 -17.27 18.44 -20.93
C HIS A 254 -15.93 17.69 -21.01
N THR A 255 -15.62 16.85 -20.02
CA THR A 255 -14.51 15.88 -20.05
C THR A 255 -15.04 14.48 -19.81
N ILE A 256 -14.37 13.46 -20.34
CA ILE A 256 -14.73 12.06 -20.12
C ILE A 256 -14.22 11.52 -18.78
N SER A 257 -13.26 12.19 -18.14
CA SER A 257 -12.68 11.79 -16.85
C SER A 257 -12.09 12.98 -16.13
N LEU A 258 -12.50 13.19 -14.88
CA LEU A 258 -11.92 14.20 -14.01
C LEU A 258 -10.49 13.87 -13.59
N ILE A 259 -10.15 12.58 -13.45
CA ILE A 259 -8.80 12.10 -13.14
C ILE A 259 -7.82 12.52 -14.24
N VAL A 260 -8.21 12.33 -15.51
CA VAL A 260 -7.37 12.69 -16.66
C VAL A 260 -7.29 14.21 -16.81
N SER A 261 -8.42 14.93 -16.69
CA SER A 261 -8.42 16.39 -16.91
C SER A 261 -7.62 17.16 -15.86
N HIS A 262 -7.46 16.62 -14.65
CA HIS A 262 -6.67 17.21 -13.57
C HIS A 262 -5.22 16.69 -13.51
N GLY A 263 -4.77 15.95 -14.53
CA GLY A 263 -3.37 15.49 -14.63
C GLY A 263 -2.99 14.35 -13.66
N ILE A 264 -3.98 13.74 -13.00
CA ILE A 264 -3.75 12.60 -12.08
C ILE A 264 -3.42 11.32 -12.90
N ALA A 265 -3.86 11.27 -14.16
CA ALA A 265 -3.48 10.23 -15.11
C ALA A 265 -3.11 10.79 -16.48
N ASP A 266 -2.01 10.30 -17.06
CA ASP A 266 -1.49 10.70 -18.37
C ASP A 266 -0.81 9.51 -19.09
N ILE A 267 -0.85 9.51 -20.42
CA ILE A 267 -0.22 8.47 -21.25
C ILE A 267 1.32 8.51 -21.14
N SER A 268 1.90 9.68 -20.89
CA SER A 268 3.35 9.85 -20.71
C SER A 268 3.90 9.14 -19.47
N TYR A 269 3.03 8.78 -18.51
CA TYR A 269 3.42 8.03 -17.31
C TYR A 269 3.51 6.53 -17.53
N ILE A 270 3.04 6.00 -18.66
CA ILE A 270 3.12 4.58 -18.98
C ILE A 270 4.58 4.17 -19.07
N SER A 271 4.97 3.23 -18.21
CA SER A 271 6.29 2.61 -18.24
C SER A 271 6.20 1.09 -18.09
N LEU A 272 7.17 0.39 -18.69
CA LEU A 272 7.28 -1.06 -18.50
C LEU A 272 7.54 -1.40 -17.03
N ASP A 273 8.27 -0.55 -16.31
CA ASP A 273 8.56 -0.73 -14.89
C ASP A 273 7.25 -0.76 -14.07
N LYS A 274 6.36 0.23 -14.25
CA LYS A 274 5.03 0.24 -13.65
C LYS A 274 4.24 -1.02 -14.03
N ILE A 275 4.16 -1.37 -15.32
CA ILE A 275 3.41 -2.55 -15.80
C ILE A 275 3.91 -3.85 -15.14
N PHE A 276 5.23 -4.10 -15.15
CA PHE A 276 5.80 -5.33 -14.59
C PHE A 276 5.73 -5.36 -13.06
N SER A 277 5.81 -4.20 -12.39
CA SER A 277 5.75 -4.10 -10.93
C SER A 277 4.45 -4.69 -10.35
N LEU A 278 3.32 -4.55 -11.04
CA LEU A 278 2.03 -5.13 -10.61
C LEU A 278 2.10 -6.66 -10.46
N PHE A 279 2.91 -7.33 -11.27
CA PHE A 279 3.06 -8.79 -11.25
C PHE A 279 4.25 -9.24 -10.39
N PHE A 280 5.40 -8.54 -10.49
CA PHE A 280 6.69 -9.06 -10.04
C PHE A 280 7.41 -8.21 -8.99
N ASP A 281 6.86 -7.06 -8.60
CA ASP A 281 7.46 -6.28 -7.50
C ASP A 281 7.44 -7.09 -6.19
N LEU A 282 8.57 -7.09 -5.48
CA LEU A 282 8.75 -7.89 -4.27
C LEU A 282 8.03 -7.30 -3.04
N ASN A 283 7.58 -6.05 -3.14
CA ASN A 283 6.92 -5.32 -2.08
C ASN A 283 5.40 -5.43 -2.20
N PHE A 284 4.86 -5.10 -3.38
CA PHE A 284 3.42 -5.01 -3.61
C PHE A 284 2.90 -5.84 -4.79
N GLY A 285 3.77 -6.47 -5.57
CA GLY A 285 3.39 -7.24 -6.75
C GLY A 285 2.74 -8.59 -6.39
N MET A 286 2.01 -9.18 -7.33
CA MET A 286 1.33 -10.48 -7.10
C MET A 286 2.29 -11.58 -6.64
N ILE A 287 3.53 -11.60 -7.13
CA ILE A 287 4.54 -12.60 -6.78
C ILE A 287 4.84 -12.63 -5.27
N ALA A 288 4.73 -11.49 -4.58
CA ALA A 288 5.02 -11.40 -3.15
C ALA A 288 3.93 -12.08 -2.29
N TYR A 289 2.71 -12.24 -2.83
CA TYR A 289 1.56 -12.71 -2.06
C TYR A 289 1.00 -14.06 -2.53
N ILE A 290 1.09 -14.37 -3.83
CA ILE A 290 0.62 -15.64 -4.42
C ILE A 290 1.70 -16.33 -5.29
N PRO A 291 2.96 -16.49 -4.81
CA PRO A 291 4.08 -16.88 -5.65
C PRO A 291 3.86 -18.19 -6.44
N PRO A 292 3.46 -19.32 -5.81
CA PRO A 292 3.26 -20.56 -6.56
C PRO A 292 2.14 -20.44 -7.59
N LEU A 293 1.05 -19.74 -7.28
CA LEU A 293 -0.03 -19.54 -8.24
C LEU A 293 0.44 -18.74 -9.47
N MET A 294 1.27 -17.72 -9.26
CA MET A 294 1.90 -16.96 -10.35
C MET A 294 2.82 -17.82 -11.21
N PHE A 295 3.67 -18.65 -10.62
CA PHE A 295 4.51 -19.59 -11.38
C PHE A 295 3.68 -20.59 -12.18
N LEU A 296 2.58 -21.08 -11.62
CA LEU A 296 1.64 -21.92 -12.34
C LEU A 296 1.02 -21.16 -13.52
N ALA A 297 0.56 -19.92 -13.34
CA ALA A 297 -0.02 -19.12 -14.41
C ALA A 297 0.96 -18.89 -15.58
N ILE A 298 2.24 -18.67 -15.29
CA ILE A 298 3.31 -18.54 -16.30
C ILE A 298 3.57 -19.89 -16.99
N TYR A 299 3.62 -20.99 -16.24
CA TYR A 299 3.73 -22.33 -16.82
C TYR A 299 2.56 -22.62 -17.77
N VAL A 300 1.33 -22.30 -17.35
CA VAL A 300 0.10 -22.45 -18.14
C VAL A 300 0.21 -21.65 -19.44
N LEU A 301 0.74 -20.43 -19.40
CA LEU A 301 1.00 -19.62 -20.60
C LEU A 301 1.94 -20.34 -21.57
N MET A 302 3.11 -20.78 -21.09
CA MET A 302 4.10 -21.47 -21.92
C MET A 302 3.52 -22.75 -22.54
N ALA A 303 2.81 -23.56 -21.74
CA ALA A 303 2.17 -24.78 -22.20
C ALA A 303 1.05 -24.51 -23.22
N SER A 304 0.28 -23.43 -23.04
CA SER A 304 -0.78 -23.04 -23.97
C SER A 304 -0.25 -22.55 -25.31
N ILE A 305 0.87 -21.80 -25.32
CA ILE A 305 1.56 -21.36 -26.53
C ILE A 305 2.08 -22.58 -27.30
N ALA A 306 2.78 -23.49 -26.62
CA ALA A 306 3.27 -24.73 -27.23
C ALA A 306 2.12 -25.60 -27.78
N GLY A 307 0.99 -25.63 -27.08
CA GLY A 307 -0.23 -26.33 -27.50
C GLY A 307 -1.14 -25.57 -28.48
N LYS A 308 -0.73 -24.38 -28.97
CA LYS A 308 -1.49 -23.52 -29.91
C LYS A 308 -2.91 -23.18 -29.44
N LYS A 309 -3.16 -23.11 -28.14
CA LYS A 309 -4.44 -22.67 -27.56
C LYS A 309 -4.38 -21.15 -27.30
N LEU A 310 -5.22 -20.39 -27.97
CA LEU A 310 -5.18 -18.92 -27.92
C LEU A 310 -5.85 -18.30 -26.69
N VAL A 311 -6.67 -19.05 -25.94
CA VAL A 311 -7.44 -18.52 -24.81
C VAL A 311 -6.52 -17.97 -23.71
N ILE A 312 -5.53 -18.74 -23.27
CA ILE A 312 -4.61 -18.32 -22.20
C ILE A 312 -3.73 -17.14 -22.64
N PRO A 313 -3.07 -17.16 -23.83
CA PRO A 313 -2.38 -15.97 -24.33
C PRO A 313 -3.28 -14.74 -24.38
N SER A 314 -4.54 -14.90 -24.79
CA SER A 314 -5.50 -13.78 -24.84
C SER A 314 -5.82 -13.21 -23.46
N LEU A 315 -5.96 -14.07 -22.44
CA LEU A 315 -6.15 -13.63 -21.05
C LEU A 315 -4.91 -12.90 -20.50
N TRP A 316 -3.70 -13.36 -20.84
CA TRP A 316 -2.48 -12.62 -20.52
C TRP A 316 -2.41 -11.28 -21.26
N SER A 317 -2.85 -11.21 -22.53
CA SER A 317 -2.98 -9.93 -23.23
C SER A 317 -3.96 -8.99 -22.53
N VAL A 318 -5.09 -9.50 -22.01
CA VAL A 318 -6.02 -8.72 -21.19
C VAL A 318 -5.31 -8.16 -19.96
N LEU A 319 -4.59 -9.00 -19.21
CA LEU A 319 -3.86 -8.59 -18.01
C LEU A 319 -2.82 -7.50 -18.31
N ILE A 320 -2.04 -7.65 -19.38
CA ILE A 320 -1.04 -6.65 -19.78
C ILE A 320 -1.71 -5.35 -20.23
N LEU A 321 -2.80 -5.41 -20.98
CA LEU A 321 -3.55 -4.21 -21.38
C LEU A 321 -4.18 -3.50 -20.18
N MET A 322 -4.75 -4.25 -19.22
CA MET A 322 -5.23 -3.69 -17.96
C MET A 322 -4.11 -2.99 -17.21
N ALA A 323 -2.96 -3.65 -17.04
CA ALA A 323 -1.78 -3.08 -16.39
C ALA A 323 -1.27 -1.82 -17.10
N THR A 324 -1.30 -1.78 -18.43
CA THR A 324 -0.93 -0.59 -19.23
C THR A 324 -1.89 0.57 -19.03
N ILE A 325 -3.20 0.33 -18.93
CA ILE A 325 -4.15 1.41 -18.62
C ILE A 325 -3.91 1.92 -17.20
N CYS A 326 -3.72 1.01 -16.24
CA CYS A 326 -3.41 1.38 -14.86
C CYS A 326 -2.11 2.18 -14.74
N SER A 327 -1.09 1.91 -15.56
CA SER A 327 0.21 2.61 -15.51
C SER A 327 0.17 4.06 -15.98
N THR A 328 -0.99 4.57 -16.41
CA THR A 328 -1.21 6.00 -16.66
C THR A 328 -1.24 6.85 -15.40
N GLN A 329 -1.32 6.27 -14.20
CA GLN A 329 -1.46 7.02 -12.96
C GLN A 329 -0.15 7.68 -12.53
N VAL A 330 -0.22 8.95 -12.08
CA VAL A 330 0.94 9.68 -11.57
C VAL A 330 1.43 9.08 -10.25
N ASN A 331 0.54 8.98 -9.26
CA ASN A 331 0.80 8.38 -7.97
C ASN A 331 0.82 6.85 -8.12
N TRP A 332 2.01 6.24 -8.06
CA TRP A 332 2.14 4.80 -8.15
C TRP A 332 2.06 4.11 -6.79
N ASN A 333 2.55 4.75 -5.73
CA ASN A 333 2.45 4.24 -4.35
C ASN A 333 1.12 4.67 -3.69
N CYS A 334 0.04 4.46 -4.43
CA CYS A 334 -1.25 5.14 -4.35
C CYS A 334 -2.17 4.86 -3.14
N GLY A 335 -1.60 4.65 -1.95
CA GLY A 335 -2.32 4.12 -0.81
C GLY A 335 -2.77 2.68 -1.10
N MET A 336 -2.12 1.69 -0.48
CA MET A 336 -2.42 0.29 -0.76
C MET A 336 -2.41 -0.55 0.52
N MET A 337 -3.20 -1.62 0.52
CA MET A 337 -3.23 -2.60 1.61
C MET A 337 -2.39 -3.81 1.24
N TYR A 338 -1.08 -3.71 1.52
CA TYR A 338 0.00 -4.65 1.26
C TYR A 338 0.30 -4.90 -0.22
N ILE A 339 -0.66 -5.47 -0.95
CA ILE A 339 -0.60 -5.66 -2.40
C ILE A 339 -1.13 -4.41 -3.09
N HIS A 340 -0.65 -4.10 -4.30
CA HIS A 340 -1.15 -2.96 -5.06
C HIS A 340 -2.60 -3.17 -5.50
N ARG A 341 -3.43 -2.13 -5.37
CA ARG A 341 -4.87 -2.17 -5.70
C ARG A 341 -5.19 -2.71 -7.10
N TYR A 342 -4.48 -2.24 -8.14
CA TYR A 342 -4.64 -2.74 -9.51
C TYR A 342 -4.27 -4.21 -9.69
N SER A 343 -3.32 -4.73 -8.91
CA SER A 343 -2.98 -6.16 -8.92
C SER A 343 -4.14 -7.00 -8.41
N VAL A 344 -4.85 -6.54 -7.38
CA VAL A 344 -6.01 -7.24 -6.82
C VAL A 344 -7.11 -7.44 -7.86
N LEU A 345 -7.38 -6.43 -8.68
CA LEU A 345 -8.38 -6.49 -9.76
C LEU A 345 -8.07 -7.58 -10.80
N MET A 346 -6.79 -7.87 -11.00
CA MET A 346 -6.31 -8.85 -11.96
C MET A 346 -6.27 -10.29 -11.41
N LEU A 347 -6.35 -10.47 -10.09
CA LEU A 347 -6.29 -11.79 -9.45
C LEU A 347 -7.35 -12.78 -9.94
N PRO A 348 -8.64 -12.43 -10.11
CA PRO A 348 -9.64 -13.39 -10.61
C PRO A 348 -9.28 -13.97 -12.00
N ILE A 349 -8.62 -13.16 -12.84
CA ILE A 349 -8.18 -13.58 -14.18
C ILE A 349 -6.96 -14.52 -14.07
N ILE A 350 -6.03 -14.26 -13.16
CA ILE A 350 -4.93 -15.18 -12.84
C ILE A 350 -5.47 -16.52 -12.34
N VAL A 351 -6.45 -16.51 -11.43
CA VAL A 351 -7.11 -17.73 -10.95
C VAL A 351 -7.77 -18.46 -12.11
N LEU A 352 -8.53 -17.75 -12.97
CA LEU A 352 -9.16 -18.33 -14.16
C LEU A 352 -8.12 -19.03 -15.08
N ILE A 353 -6.97 -18.39 -15.33
CA ILE A 353 -5.87 -18.98 -16.11
C ILE A 353 -5.42 -20.32 -15.49
N CYS A 354 -5.21 -20.38 -14.17
CA CYS A 354 -4.77 -21.60 -13.49
C CYS A 354 -5.82 -22.72 -13.53
N ILE A 355 -7.11 -22.40 -13.44
CA ILE A 355 -8.21 -23.39 -13.43
C ILE A 355 -8.36 -24.13 -14.77
N TYR A 356 -7.99 -23.50 -15.89
CA TYR A 356 -8.06 -24.11 -17.23
C TYR A 356 -7.17 -25.35 -17.41
N GLU A 357 -6.07 -25.44 -16.67
CA GLU A 357 -5.11 -26.55 -16.81
C GLU A 357 -5.34 -27.69 -15.84
N ILE A 358 -6.22 -27.54 -14.83
CA ILE A 358 -6.53 -28.61 -13.86
C ILE A 358 -6.83 -29.95 -14.54
N PRO A 359 -7.64 -30.01 -15.63
CA PRO A 359 -7.93 -31.27 -16.30
C PRO A 359 -6.75 -31.92 -17.05
N LYS A 360 -5.65 -31.18 -17.32
CA LYS A 360 -4.51 -31.71 -18.08
C LYS A 360 -3.50 -32.47 -17.23
N PHE A 361 -3.48 -32.23 -15.93
CA PHE A 361 -2.57 -32.89 -15.01
C PHE A 361 -3.23 -34.12 -14.36
N SER A 362 -2.39 -35.01 -13.83
CA SER A 362 -2.89 -36.00 -12.86
C SER A 362 -3.55 -35.26 -11.70
N ALA A 363 -4.83 -35.56 -11.45
CA ALA A 363 -5.64 -34.92 -10.41
C ALA A 363 -4.91 -34.86 -9.06
N LYS A 364 -4.18 -35.94 -8.69
CA LYS A 364 -3.39 -35.98 -7.45
C LYS A 364 -2.26 -34.94 -7.42
N LYS A 365 -1.46 -34.84 -8.50
CA LYS A 365 -0.30 -33.94 -8.55
C LYS A 365 -0.71 -32.46 -8.53
N ILE A 366 -1.71 -32.10 -9.34
CA ILE A 366 -2.18 -30.71 -9.40
C ILE A 366 -2.88 -30.29 -8.12
N ASN A 367 -3.68 -31.17 -7.50
CA ASN A 367 -4.32 -30.87 -6.22
C ASN A 367 -3.28 -30.66 -5.10
N ILE A 368 -2.19 -31.45 -5.07
CA ILE A 368 -1.10 -31.23 -4.12
C ILE A 368 -0.44 -29.87 -4.35
N TYR A 369 -0.15 -29.51 -5.61
CA TYR A 369 0.44 -28.22 -5.93
C TYR A 369 -0.47 -27.05 -5.52
N LEU A 370 -1.76 -27.12 -5.86
CA LEU A 370 -2.73 -26.08 -5.52
C LEU A 370 -2.95 -25.99 -4.00
N PHE A 371 -2.91 -27.12 -3.28
CA PHE A 371 -2.95 -27.12 -1.83
C PHE A 371 -1.73 -26.43 -1.22
N ILE A 372 -0.51 -26.76 -1.68
CA ILE A 372 0.71 -26.09 -1.23
C ILE A 372 0.67 -24.60 -1.58
N SER A 373 0.18 -24.25 -2.77
CA SER A 373 0.01 -22.86 -3.21
C SER A 373 -0.92 -22.08 -2.28
N LEU A 374 -2.08 -22.66 -1.95
CA LEU A 374 -3.02 -22.07 -1.00
C LEU A 374 -2.41 -21.94 0.40
N LEU A 375 -1.72 -22.97 0.88
CA LEU A 375 -1.07 -22.95 2.18
C LEU A 375 0.00 -21.85 2.26
N ILE A 376 0.85 -21.71 1.24
CA ILE A 376 1.86 -20.64 1.17
C ILE A 376 1.18 -19.27 1.16
N THR A 377 0.11 -19.11 0.36
CA THR A 377 -0.67 -17.86 0.31
C THR A 377 -1.23 -17.51 1.69
N LEU A 378 -1.80 -18.49 2.41
CA LEU A 378 -2.32 -18.29 3.77
C LEU A 378 -1.22 -18.00 4.79
N LEU A 379 -0.04 -18.61 4.67
CA LEU A 379 1.11 -18.34 5.55
C LEU A 379 1.70 -16.94 5.33
N ILE A 380 1.54 -16.35 4.14
CA ILE A 380 1.92 -14.96 3.86
C ILE A 380 0.84 -14.01 4.39
N ILE A 381 -0.42 -14.26 4.05
CA ILE A 381 -1.53 -13.34 4.34
C ILE A 381 -1.92 -13.37 5.83
N GLY A 382 -1.94 -14.54 6.46
CA GLY A 382 -2.42 -14.73 7.83
C GLY A 382 -1.71 -13.85 8.86
N PRO A 383 -0.37 -13.83 8.93
CA PRO A 383 0.37 -12.95 9.83
C PRO A 383 0.12 -11.46 9.57
N LEU A 384 -0.04 -11.07 8.30
CA LEU A 384 -0.33 -9.69 7.91
C LEU A 384 -1.75 -9.27 8.31
N LEU A 385 -2.73 -10.18 8.26
CA LEU A 385 -4.07 -9.92 8.78
C LEU A 385 -4.11 -9.86 10.31
N TYR A 386 -3.30 -10.69 10.98
CA TYR A 386 -3.22 -10.68 12.44
C TYR A 386 -2.58 -9.39 12.97
N ASN A 387 -1.49 -8.95 12.33
CA ASN A 387 -0.81 -7.68 12.62
C ASN A 387 -1.08 -6.67 11.49
N TYR A 388 -2.36 -6.37 11.27
CA TYR A 388 -2.79 -5.48 10.20
C TYR A 388 -2.30 -4.05 10.44
N ASP A 389 -1.64 -3.49 9.42
CA ASP A 389 -0.99 -2.18 9.45
C ASP A 389 -1.58 -1.29 8.34
N ASN A 390 -2.40 -0.33 8.76
CA ASN A 390 -3.02 0.66 7.87
C ASN A 390 -1.98 1.54 7.16
N GLY A 391 -0.77 1.68 7.72
CA GLY A 391 0.33 2.48 7.17
C GLY A 391 1.34 1.66 6.36
N ASN A 392 1.01 0.43 5.95
CA ASN A 392 1.95 -0.43 5.23
C ASN A 392 2.40 0.12 3.87
N SER A 393 1.62 1.02 3.24
CA SER A 393 1.91 1.58 1.91
C SER A 393 3.23 2.34 1.86
N VAL A 394 3.67 2.90 2.99
CA VAL A 394 4.92 3.65 3.14
C VAL A 394 6.00 2.85 3.87
N LYS A 395 5.89 1.51 3.92
CA LYS A 395 6.88 0.64 4.58
C LYS A 395 7.38 -0.45 3.64
N PHE A 396 8.67 -0.77 3.66
CA PHE A 396 9.14 -1.97 2.97
C PHE A 396 8.61 -3.23 3.66
N ASN A 397 8.02 -4.15 2.88
CA ASN A 397 7.74 -5.48 3.40
C ASN A 397 9.04 -6.25 3.67
N PHE A 398 8.94 -7.34 4.42
CA PHE A 398 10.11 -8.15 4.79
C PHE A 398 10.92 -8.61 3.57
N LEU A 399 10.27 -9.13 2.52
CA LEU A 399 10.97 -9.67 1.35
C LEU A 399 11.76 -8.61 0.58
N SER A 400 11.12 -7.48 0.26
CA SER A 400 11.73 -6.36 -0.45
C SER A 400 12.90 -5.77 0.34
N LYS A 401 12.72 -5.56 1.65
CA LYS A 401 13.76 -5.10 2.56
C LYS A 401 14.97 -6.02 2.55
N GLU A 402 14.76 -7.33 2.68
CA GLU A 402 15.86 -8.30 2.68
C GLU A 402 16.62 -8.33 1.36
N VAL A 403 15.95 -8.14 0.21
CA VAL A 403 16.63 -8.07 -1.09
C VAL A 403 17.37 -6.75 -1.25
N LEU A 404 16.80 -5.61 -0.82
CA LEU A 404 17.47 -4.30 -0.80
C LEU A 404 18.72 -4.32 0.09
N ILE A 405 18.63 -4.98 1.25
CA ILE A 405 19.73 -5.10 2.19
C ILE A 405 20.75 -6.14 1.74
N ASN A 406 20.41 -7.31 1.22
CA ASN A 406 21.44 -8.34 0.95
C ASN A 406 21.98 -8.25 -0.48
N THR A 407 21.10 -8.00 -1.45
CA THR A 407 21.39 -8.03 -2.89
C THR A 407 20.69 -6.87 -3.64
N PRO A 408 21.03 -5.60 -3.36
CA PRO A 408 20.32 -4.42 -3.89
C PRO A 408 20.23 -4.38 -5.42
N CYS A 409 21.21 -4.94 -6.12
CA CYS A 409 21.22 -5.00 -7.59
C CYS A 409 20.13 -5.89 -8.21
N LEU A 410 19.48 -6.76 -7.43
CA LEU A 410 18.42 -7.66 -7.93
C LEU A 410 17.02 -7.04 -7.88
N TYR A 411 16.86 -5.87 -7.24
CA TYR A 411 15.53 -5.28 -7.05
C TYR A 411 15.58 -3.76 -7.08
N ASN A 412 15.09 -3.18 -8.18
CA ASN A 412 14.85 -1.75 -8.36
C ASN A 412 13.33 -1.54 -8.38
N PRO A 413 12.70 -1.06 -7.29
CA PRO A 413 11.28 -0.71 -7.32
C PRO A 413 11.03 0.48 -8.28
N PRO A 414 9.77 0.78 -8.63
CA PRO A 414 9.42 2.10 -9.15
C PRO A 414 9.92 3.22 -8.22
N TYR A 415 10.34 4.37 -8.77
CA TYR A 415 11.04 5.42 -8.03
C TYR A 415 10.22 5.94 -6.84
N ASP A 416 8.96 6.31 -7.06
CA ASP A 416 8.03 6.81 -6.04
C ASP A 416 7.89 5.79 -4.90
N VAL A 417 7.77 4.50 -5.24
CA VAL A 417 7.64 3.41 -4.25
C VAL A 417 8.89 3.29 -3.40
N PHE A 418 10.09 3.37 -3.99
CA PHE A 418 11.31 3.32 -3.21
C PHE A 418 11.44 4.55 -2.31
N ALA A 419 11.23 5.75 -2.86
CA ALA A 419 11.39 7.00 -2.15
C ALA A 419 10.44 7.09 -0.95
N GLU A 420 9.14 6.94 -1.18
CA GLU A 420 8.12 7.07 -0.14
C GLU A 420 8.26 5.99 0.95
N ARG A 421 8.64 4.76 0.58
CA ARG A 421 8.87 3.68 1.57
C ARG A 421 10.19 3.81 2.31
N ALA A 422 11.18 4.46 1.72
CA ALA A 422 12.41 4.81 2.42
C ALA A 422 12.15 5.95 3.41
N LEU A 423 11.41 6.98 3.01
CA LEU A 423 11.13 8.15 3.84
C LEU A 423 9.97 7.92 4.83
N GLY A 424 9.17 6.85 4.64
CA GLY A 424 8.06 6.53 5.53
C GLY A 424 6.84 7.44 5.36
N MET A 425 6.74 8.15 4.24
CA MET A 425 5.68 9.12 3.96
C MET A 425 5.40 9.25 2.46
N GLU A 426 4.16 9.58 2.12
CA GLU A 426 3.72 9.86 0.74
C GLU A 426 4.02 11.32 0.38
N ILE A 427 4.98 11.55 -0.51
CA ILE A 427 5.49 12.89 -0.86
C ILE A 427 5.97 12.95 -2.32
N ASP A 428 6.09 14.18 -2.85
CA ASP A 428 6.92 14.44 -4.02
C ASP A 428 8.41 14.44 -3.61
N PHE A 429 9.08 13.34 -3.90
CA PHE A 429 10.44 13.06 -3.41
C PHE A 429 11.55 13.77 -4.19
N ILE A 430 11.23 14.52 -5.26
CA ILE A 430 12.23 15.10 -6.16
C ILE A 430 13.18 16.02 -5.40
N ASP A 431 12.66 16.80 -4.46
CA ASP A 431 13.47 17.73 -3.65
C ASP A 431 14.31 17.04 -2.57
N ASP A 432 13.99 15.78 -2.24
CA ASP A 432 14.68 14.96 -1.23
C ASP A 432 15.85 14.15 -1.81
N LEU A 433 16.04 14.16 -3.14
CA LEU A 433 17.13 13.45 -3.79
C LEU A 433 18.51 14.05 -3.45
N PRO A 434 19.53 13.22 -3.16
CA PRO A 434 19.51 11.76 -3.19
C PRO A 434 18.95 11.12 -1.91
N ILE A 435 18.26 10.00 -2.08
CA ILE A 435 17.76 9.15 -1.00
C ILE A 435 18.59 7.87 -0.93
N ILE A 436 19.28 7.62 0.18
CA ILE A 436 20.23 6.53 0.36
C ILE A 436 19.76 5.59 1.46
N LEU A 437 19.54 4.34 1.10
CA LEU A 437 19.33 3.24 2.04
C LEU A 437 20.68 2.63 2.40
N SER A 438 20.99 2.63 3.70
CA SER A 438 22.19 2.03 4.27
C SER A 438 21.84 0.97 5.29
N TYR A 439 22.74 -0.01 5.44
CA TYR A 439 22.63 -1.08 6.42
C TYR A 439 23.96 -1.23 7.14
N ASN A 440 23.93 -1.15 8.47
CA ASN A 440 25.11 -1.17 9.34
C ASN A 440 26.19 -0.14 8.91
N GLY A 441 25.74 1.08 8.59
CA GLY A 441 26.60 2.18 8.13
C GLY A 441 27.11 2.04 6.69
N VAL A 442 26.80 0.95 5.99
CA VAL A 442 27.21 0.71 4.60
C VAL A 442 26.07 1.06 3.65
N PRO A 443 26.25 2.02 2.72
CA PRO A 443 25.28 2.29 1.67
C PRO A 443 24.97 1.03 0.86
N ARG A 444 23.69 0.72 0.67
CA ARG A 444 23.22 -0.45 -0.08
C ARG A 444 22.57 -0.06 -1.38
N LYS A 445 21.75 0.99 -1.34
CA LYS A 445 21.07 1.52 -2.52
C LYS A 445 20.87 3.02 -2.41
N ALA A 446 20.99 3.74 -3.51
CA ALA A 446 20.60 5.14 -3.59
C ALA A 446 19.67 5.37 -4.78
N LEU A 447 18.69 6.25 -4.61
CA LEU A 447 17.92 6.88 -5.67
C LEU A 447 18.40 8.33 -5.77
N THR A 448 18.75 8.80 -6.96
CA THR A 448 19.33 10.13 -7.15
C THR A 448 19.05 10.68 -8.53
N ASP A 449 19.17 12.00 -8.67
CA ASP A 449 19.37 12.69 -9.92
C ASP A 449 20.86 12.90 -10.22
N TYR A 450 21.16 13.65 -11.29
CA TYR A 450 22.55 13.93 -11.69
C TYR A 450 23.29 14.82 -10.69
N ASP A 451 22.60 15.77 -10.06
CA ASP A 451 23.20 16.74 -9.14
C ASP A 451 23.58 16.07 -7.80
N GLY A 452 22.76 15.12 -7.35
CA GLY A 452 22.98 14.28 -6.17
C GLY A 452 24.16 13.32 -6.27
N LEU A 453 24.69 13.04 -7.47
CA LEU A 453 25.86 12.17 -7.65
C LEU A 453 27.08 12.66 -6.86
N SER A 454 27.35 13.97 -6.95
CA SER A 454 28.46 14.61 -6.23
C SER A 454 28.31 14.52 -4.70
N LEU A 455 27.05 14.48 -4.23
CA LEU A 455 26.70 14.37 -2.84
C LEU A 455 26.97 12.94 -2.32
N ILE A 456 26.59 11.94 -3.11
CA ILE A 456 26.84 10.53 -2.83
C ILE A 456 28.35 10.22 -2.83
N GLU A 457 29.12 10.73 -3.80
CA GLU A 457 30.58 10.52 -3.83
C GLU A 457 31.25 11.09 -2.58
N ARG A 458 30.82 12.29 -2.15
CA ARG A 458 31.33 12.91 -0.92
C ARG A 458 30.95 12.13 0.34
N LEU A 459 29.73 11.59 0.41
CA LEU A 459 29.28 10.80 1.55
C LEU A 459 29.98 9.44 1.63
N THR A 460 30.10 8.76 0.49
CA THR A 460 30.57 7.37 0.42
C THR A 460 32.08 7.24 0.25
N GLY A 461 32.76 8.32 -0.15
CA GLY A 461 34.19 8.33 -0.46
C GLY A 461 34.56 7.52 -1.70
N ASN A 462 33.58 7.00 -2.45
CA ASN A 462 33.78 6.16 -3.62
C ASN A 462 33.26 6.88 -4.87
N PRO A 463 34.03 6.91 -5.96
CA PRO A 463 33.56 7.48 -7.22
C PRO A 463 32.43 6.62 -7.80
N ILE A 464 31.41 7.27 -8.35
CA ILE A 464 30.31 6.57 -9.01
C ILE A 464 30.80 6.01 -10.35
N LYS A 465 30.32 4.82 -10.71
CA LYS A 465 30.65 4.19 -12.00
C LYS A 465 30.18 5.10 -13.13
N LYS A 466 31.04 5.33 -14.12
CA LYS A 466 30.73 6.17 -15.28
C LYS A 466 29.42 5.76 -15.99
N ALA A 467 29.19 4.45 -16.12
CA ALA A 467 27.96 3.92 -16.70
C ALA A 467 26.70 4.35 -15.95
N ASP A 468 26.72 4.31 -14.61
CA ASP A 468 25.59 4.75 -13.77
C ASP A 468 25.36 6.25 -13.92
N SER A 469 26.43 7.05 -13.94
CA SER A 469 26.34 8.51 -14.12
C SER A 469 25.77 8.91 -15.49
N GLU A 470 26.15 8.22 -16.56
CA GLU A 470 25.63 8.46 -17.92
C GLU A 470 24.18 8.03 -18.05
N GLN A 471 23.80 6.92 -17.42
CA GLN A 471 22.42 6.46 -17.37
C GLN A 471 21.53 7.49 -16.66
N ILE A 472 21.91 7.91 -15.45
CA ILE A 472 21.15 8.88 -14.64
C ILE A 472 21.04 10.22 -15.35
N ARG A 473 22.12 10.68 -16.01
CA ARG A 473 22.05 11.90 -16.84
C ARG A 473 21.01 11.80 -17.96
N LYS A 474 20.85 10.62 -18.57
CA LYS A 474 19.90 10.39 -19.66
C LYS A 474 18.47 10.22 -19.17
N SER A 475 18.26 9.51 -18.06
CA SER A 475 16.94 9.25 -17.47
C SER A 475 16.47 10.32 -16.48
N LYS A 476 17.30 11.32 -16.18
CA LYS A 476 17.16 12.36 -15.14
C LYS A 476 17.28 11.82 -13.71
N ILE A 477 16.68 10.67 -13.43
CA ILE A 477 16.70 9.99 -12.12
C ILE A 477 17.13 8.54 -12.34
N GLY A 478 17.83 7.94 -11.37
CA GLY A 478 18.11 6.51 -11.41
C GLY A 478 18.69 5.96 -10.11
N TYR A 479 18.91 4.64 -10.11
CA TYR A 479 19.45 3.91 -8.97
C TYR A 479 20.96 3.77 -9.05
N ILE A 480 21.61 3.87 -7.89
CA ILE A 480 22.97 3.36 -7.66
C ILE A 480 22.89 2.16 -6.73
N ASN A 481 23.44 1.03 -7.18
CA ASN A 481 23.49 -0.20 -6.41
C ASN A 481 24.92 -0.44 -5.92
N PHE A 482 25.11 -0.47 -4.60
CA PHE A 482 26.43 -0.67 -4.00
C PHE A 482 26.74 -2.18 -3.89
N GLU A 483 27.88 -2.63 -4.42
CA GLU A 483 28.18 -4.05 -4.69
C GLU A 483 28.56 -4.92 -3.47
N ASN A 484 28.43 -4.38 -2.26
CA ASN A 484 28.79 -5.10 -1.04
C ASN A 484 27.70 -6.09 -0.65
N ARG A 485 27.66 -7.29 -1.24
CA ARG A 485 26.74 -8.35 -0.82
C ARG A 485 26.98 -8.70 0.63
N ILE A 486 25.90 -8.72 1.41
CA ILE A 486 25.89 -9.24 2.78
C ILE A 486 24.97 -10.46 2.73
N PHE A 487 25.38 -11.56 3.35
CA PHE A 487 24.57 -12.78 3.46
C PHE A 487 24.11 -12.94 4.91
N LYS A 488 23.42 -11.91 5.45
CA LYS A 488 22.89 -11.90 6.82
C LYS A 488 21.37 -11.84 6.72
N PHE A 489 20.71 -12.99 6.90
CA PHE A 489 19.26 -13.12 6.81
C PHE A 489 18.74 -13.88 8.05
N PRO A 490 17.73 -13.35 8.77
CA PRO A 490 17.09 -12.05 8.58
C PRO A 490 18.00 -10.88 9.00
N SER A 491 17.82 -9.74 8.35
CA SER A 491 18.49 -8.47 8.63
C SER A 491 17.78 -7.73 9.76
N GLY A 492 18.53 -7.18 10.72
CA GLY A 492 17.96 -6.46 11.86
C GLY A 492 17.51 -5.04 11.50
N GLU A 493 16.34 -4.59 11.96
CA GLU A 493 15.82 -3.25 11.63
C GLU A 493 16.66 -2.12 12.24
N SER A 494 17.23 -2.34 13.42
CA SER A 494 18.07 -1.35 14.13
C SER A 494 19.34 -0.96 13.38
N GLU A 495 19.74 -1.75 12.37
CA GLU A 495 20.92 -1.50 11.55
C GLU A 495 20.58 -0.72 10.26
N LEU A 496 19.29 -0.54 9.94
CA LEU A 496 18.82 0.19 8.75
C LEU A 496 18.80 1.70 9.01
N MET A 497 19.35 2.48 8.08
CA MET A 497 19.28 3.95 8.13
C MET A 497 19.05 4.51 6.73
N ILE A 498 18.27 5.59 6.67
CA ILE A 498 17.95 6.33 5.45
C ILE A 498 18.59 7.72 5.53
N TYR A 499 19.23 8.15 4.45
CA TYR A 499 19.80 9.50 4.31
C TYR A 499 19.15 10.19 3.12
N ASP A 500 18.44 11.28 3.35
CA ASP A 500 17.94 12.20 2.31
C ASP A 500 18.92 13.35 2.04
N LYS A 501 18.61 14.19 1.05
CA LYS A 501 19.40 15.37 0.71
C LYS A 501 19.72 16.26 1.91
N ILE A 502 18.73 16.59 2.73
CA ILE A 502 18.89 17.49 3.89
C ILE A 502 19.86 16.85 4.88
N VAL A 503 19.68 15.57 5.20
CA VAL A 503 20.58 14.82 6.06
C VAL A 503 21.99 14.81 5.49
N ILE A 504 22.17 14.63 4.18
CA ILE A 504 23.50 14.55 3.57
C ILE A 504 24.17 15.92 3.47
N GLU A 505 23.46 16.98 3.09
CA GLU A 505 23.98 18.35 3.11
C GLU A 505 24.35 18.76 4.54
N ASN A 506 23.51 18.39 5.50
CA ASN A 506 23.81 18.52 6.92
C ASN A 506 25.00 17.67 7.34
N VAL A 507 25.34 16.56 6.70
CA VAL A 507 26.59 15.82 6.94
C VAL A 507 27.80 16.55 6.32
N LEU A 508 27.65 17.23 5.17
CA LEU A 508 28.79 17.77 4.38
C LEU A 508 29.21 19.23 4.65
N SER A 509 28.30 20.14 5.01
CA SER A 509 28.54 21.56 5.42
C SER A 509 29.47 21.89 6.65
N GLY A 510 30.38 21.01 7.07
CA GLY A 510 31.49 21.30 8.03
C GLY A 510 31.30 21.98 9.40
N SER A 511 30.23 21.82 10.20
CA SER A 511 30.34 22.01 11.67
C SER A 511 31.32 20.98 12.25
N SER A 512 32.25 21.39 13.13
CA SER A 512 33.44 20.58 13.52
C SER A 512 33.11 19.20 14.07
N VAL A 513 31.92 19.04 14.66
CA VAL A 513 31.21 17.77 14.76
C VAL A 513 29.75 18.02 14.43
N LYS A 514 29.18 17.16 13.59
CA LYS A 514 27.86 17.36 13.03
C LYS A 514 26.81 16.46 13.63
N LEU A 515 25.82 17.06 14.28
CA LEU A 515 24.70 16.39 14.90
C LEU A 515 23.55 16.21 13.90
N SER A 516 23.16 14.98 13.59
CA SER A 516 21.92 14.67 12.89
C SER A 516 21.06 13.65 13.63
N PHE A 517 19.74 13.78 13.47
CA PHE A 517 18.73 12.90 14.03
C PHE A 517 18.19 12.03 12.90
N PRO A 518 18.74 10.83 12.64
CA PRO A 518 18.05 9.87 11.79
C PRO A 518 16.70 9.51 12.45
N ASP A 519 15.64 9.30 11.66
CA ASP A 519 14.25 9.05 12.13
C ASP A 519 14.06 7.77 12.99
N ASN A 520 15.15 7.17 13.46
CA ASN A 520 15.16 6.06 14.39
C ASN A 520 15.03 6.56 15.85
N GLY A 521 13.77 6.62 16.31
CA GLY A 521 13.43 6.75 17.72
C GLY A 521 13.11 8.17 18.20
N TRP A 522 13.24 9.18 17.34
CA TRP A 522 12.88 10.56 17.66
C TRP A 522 11.49 10.91 17.13
N TYR A 523 10.71 11.64 17.91
CA TYR A 523 9.48 12.27 17.43
C TYR A 523 9.76 13.64 16.81
N SER A 524 8.73 14.19 16.16
CA SER A 524 8.74 15.55 15.61
C SER A 524 9.07 16.59 16.69
N ILE A 525 9.64 17.71 16.25
CA ILE A 525 10.02 18.81 17.14
C ILE A 525 8.77 19.55 17.64
N GLU A 526 8.76 19.85 18.92
CA GLU A 526 7.71 20.62 19.59
C GLU A 526 8.28 21.93 20.11
N ASP A 527 7.48 22.99 20.10
CA ASP A 527 7.85 24.25 20.71
C ASP A 527 7.26 24.35 22.13
N TRP A 528 8.14 24.33 23.14
CA TRP A 528 7.77 24.49 24.53
C TRP A 528 8.20 25.88 25.01
N SER A 529 7.30 26.85 24.87
CA SER A 529 7.53 28.24 25.29
C SER A 529 8.79 28.89 24.67
N GLY A 530 9.01 28.68 23.37
CA GLY A 530 10.16 29.18 22.63
C GLY A 530 11.40 28.27 22.71
N THR A 531 11.28 27.11 23.36
CA THR A 531 12.36 26.12 23.46
C THR A 531 12.04 24.88 22.64
N PRO A 532 12.80 24.63 21.55
CA PRO A 532 12.63 23.43 20.75
C PRO A 532 12.92 22.16 21.58
N THR A 533 11.94 21.25 21.61
CA THR A 533 11.96 20.03 22.42
C THR A 533 11.63 18.85 21.53
N ARG A 534 12.36 17.73 21.69
CA ARG A 534 12.04 16.47 21.02
C ARG A 534 11.80 15.39 22.05
N TRP A 535 10.77 14.58 21.81
CA TRP A 535 10.59 13.33 22.51
C TRP A 535 11.40 12.22 21.85
N MET A 536 11.95 11.34 22.67
CA MET A 536 12.55 10.09 22.23
C MET A 536 11.75 8.87 22.72
N GLN A 537 11.80 7.79 21.95
CA GLN A 537 11.32 6.46 22.33
C GLN A 537 12.29 5.80 23.32
N SER A 538 12.14 4.50 23.58
CA SER A 538 13.07 3.73 24.43
C SER A 538 14.48 3.62 23.85
N ASP A 539 14.61 3.77 22.53
CA ASP A 539 15.87 3.70 21.81
C ASP A 539 15.91 4.82 20.79
N SER A 540 17.01 5.56 20.75
CA SER A 540 17.17 6.65 19.80
C SER A 540 18.62 6.80 19.39
N ILE A 541 18.82 7.26 18.17
CA ILE A 541 20.15 7.36 17.59
C ILE A 541 20.43 8.79 17.20
N ILE A 542 21.66 9.22 17.46
CA ILE A 542 22.22 10.47 16.99
C ILE A 542 23.43 10.10 16.13
N SER A 543 23.54 10.73 14.97
CA SER A 543 24.69 10.56 14.08
C SER A 543 25.60 11.78 14.17
N LEU A 544 26.90 11.51 14.32
CA LEU A 544 27.97 12.47 14.55
C LEU A 544 29.08 12.32 13.50
N SER A 545 29.17 13.26 12.56
CA SER A 545 30.30 13.27 11.62
C SER A 545 31.48 14.02 12.21
N SER A 546 32.65 13.39 12.25
CA SER A 546 33.91 13.97 12.73
C SER A 546 35.00 13.94 11.64
N PRO A 547 35.72 15.04 11.40
CA PRO A 547 36.79 15.09 10.41
C PRO A 547 38.06 14.32 10.84
N ASP A 548 38.24 14.12 12.14
CA ASP A 548 39.40 13.49 12.76
C ASP A 548 38.98 12.57 13.92
N ASN A 549 39.92 11.77 14.43
CA ASN A 549 39.70 11.02 15.67
C ASN A 549 39.79 11.98 16.86
N ILE A 550 38.67 12.30 17.49
CA ILE A 550 38.58 13.30 18.57
C ILE A 550 37.65 12.84 19.69
N THR A 551 37.81 13.41 20.87
CA THR A 551 36.87 13.19 21.99
C THR A 551 36.12 14.49 22.24
N VAL A 552 34.79 14.42 22.25
CA VAL A 552 33.91 15.59 22.44
C VAL A 552 32.94 15.37 23.60
N LYS A 553 32.34 16.43 24.10
CA LYS A 553 31.25 16.36 25.09
C LYS A 553 29.90 16.57 24.41
N LEU A 554 29.04 15.57 24.49
CA LEU A 554 27.63 15.67 24.15
C LEU A 554 26.88 16.29 25.33
N ASN A 555 26.36 17.51 25.14
CA ASN A 555 25.59 18.23 26.15
C ASN A 555 24.11 18.25 25.77
N MET A 556 23.21 18.02 26.73
CA MET A 556 21.78 18.16 26.53
C MET A 556 21.03 18.37 27.83
N LEU A 557 19.85 18.98 27.74
CA LEU A 557 18.87 18.93 28.80
C LEU A 557 17.95 17.73 28.55
N ALA A 558 17.75 16.89 29.56
CA ALA A 558 16.86 15.74 29.46
C ALA A 558 15.89 15.66 30.66
N ALA A 559 14.65 15.26 30.40
CA ALA A 559 13.62 15.01 31.40
C ALA A 559 12.89 13.68 31.11
N GLY A 560 12.66 12.87 32.12
CA GLY A 560 11.92 11.62 32.03
C GLY A 560 10.41 11.83 31.90
N PHE A 561 9.77 11.13 30.96
CA PHE A 561 8.32 11.11 30.88
C PHE A 561 7.73 10.34 32.06
N TYR A 562 6.82 11.01 32.80
CA TYR A 562 5.97 10.49 33.89
C TYR A 562 6.69 10.02 35.16
N ARG A 563 7.89 9.44 35.04
CA ARG A 563 8.74 8.99 36.15
C ARG A 563 10.22 9.15 35.82
N SER A 564 11.08 9.00 36.82
CA SER A 564 12.52 8.92 36.62
C SER A 564 12.88 7.72 35.74
N ARG A 565 13.81 7.89 34.81
CA ARG A 565 14.28 6.86 33.87
C ARG A 565 15.79 6.79 33.82
N THR A 566 16.34 5.66 33.42
CA THR A 566 17.79 5.48 33.24
C THR A 566 18.16 5.71 31.78
N LEU A 567 19.10 6.61 31.51
CA LEU A 567 19.65 6.83 30.19
C LEU A 567 21.02 6.17 30.09
N GLU A 568 21.16 5.25 29.14
CA GLU A 568 22.42 4.65 28.73
C GLU A 568 22.87 5.25 27.40
N VAL A 569 24.13 5.72 27.36
CA VAL A 569 24.74 6.30 26.16
C VAL A 569 25.80 5.34 25.64
N TYR A 570 25.68 4.97 24.37
CA TYR A 570 26.63 4.09 23.67
C TYR A 570 27.30 4.85 22.54
N SER A 571 28.61 4.71 22.38
CA SER A 571 29.36 5.18 21.22
C SER A 571 30.08 4.00 20.57
N GLY A 572 29.89 3.78 19.26
CA GLY A 572 30.52 2.66 18.55
C GLY A 572 30.15 1.27 19.12
N GLY A 573 28.98 1.14 19.74
CA GLY A 573 28.51 -0.10 20.37
C GLY A 573 29.04 -0.36 21.79
N VAL A 574 29.85 0.54 22.34
CA VAL A 574 30.41 0.42 23.70
C VAL A 574 29.65 1.32 24.68
N PRO A 575 29.20 0.82 25.84
CA PRO A 575 28.53 1.63 26.85
C PRO A 575 29.50 2.67 27.40
N THR A 576 29.12 3.94 27.30
CA THR A 576 29.95 5.09 27.69
C THR A 576 29.54 5.62 29.06
N THR A 577 28.25 5.66 29.38
CA THR A 577 27.72 6.23 30.63
C THR A 577 26.28 5.78 30.87
N GLN A 578 25.90 5.69 32.15
CA GLN A 578 24.52 5.45 32.60
C GLN A 578 24.12 6.54 33.61
N ILE A 579 22.99 7.22 33.38
CA ILE A 579 22.54 8.37 34.18
C ILE A 579 21.06 8.24 34.52
N ALA A 580 20.68 8.51 35.77
CA ALA A 580 19.28 8.64 36.15
C ALA A 580 18.74 10.04 35.77
N VAL A 581 17.69 10.08 34.95
CA VAL A 581 17.03 11.29 34.46
C VAL A 581 15.66 11.42 35.15
N PRO A 582 15.47 12.42 36.04
CA PRO A 582 14.20 12.65 36.73
C PRO A 582 13.18 13.31 35.79
N THR A 583 11.94 13.51 36.25
CA THR A 583 10.87 14.14 35.44
C THR A 583 11.08 15.64 35.19
N SER A 584 11.98 16.29 35.91
CA SER A 584 12.44 17.65 35.67
C SER A 584 13.70 17.66 34.79
N PHE A 585 13.87 18.68 33.95
CA PHE A 585 15.07 18.81 33.10
C PHE A 585 16.35 18.89 33.94
N ILE A 586 17.31 18.00 33.62
CA ILE A 586 18.68 18.04 34.12
C ILE A 586 19.66 18.23 32.97
N ASN A 587 20.80 18.86 33.25
CA ASN A 587 21.87 19.02 32.28
C ASN A 587 22.78 17.79 32.28
N LEU A 588 22.91 17.17 31.11
CA LEU A 588 23.74 16.02 30.85
C LEU A 588 24.93 16.44 30.01
N SER A 589 26.13 15.99 30.38
CA SER A 589 27.37 16.24 29.64
C SER A 589 28.17 14.93 29.60
N VAL A 590 28.09 14.21 28.48
CA VAL A 590 28.70 12.89 28.32
C VAL A 590 29.90 12.97 27.37
N PRO A 591 31.12 12.54 27.79
CA PRO A 591 32.25 12.46 26.89
C PRO A 591 32.07 11.28 25.92
N ILE A 592 32.24 11.52 24.63
CA ILE A 592 32.13 10.50 23.58
C ILE A 592 33.35 10.56 22.67
N HIS A 593 33.91 9.38 22.37
CA HIS A 593 35.01 9.25 21.43
C HIS A 593 34.46 9.10 20.01
N LEU A 594 34.96 9.94 19.10
CA LEU A 594 34.60 9.97 17.69
C LEU A 594 35.81 9.56 16.87
N THR A 595 35.59 8.65 15.92
CA THR A 595 36.53 8.30 14.86
C THR A 595 36.29 9.18 13.63
N LYS A 596 37.30 9.35 12.79
CA LYS A 596 37.19 10.06 11.51
C LYS A 596 36.10 9.40 10.65
N GLY A 597 35.12 10.20 10.22
CA GLY A 597 33.93 9.75 9.52
C GLY A 597 32.67 9.85 10.38
N VAL A 598 31.65 9.07 10.04
CA VAL A 598 30.34 9.08 10.72
C VAL A 598 30.39 8.15 11.94
N ASN A 599 30.02 8.69 13.10
CA ASN A 599 29.95 7.98 14.38
C ASN A 599 28.50 7.93 14.84
N ILE A 600 28.09 6.80 15.40
CA ILE A 600 26.73 6.59 15.86
C ILE A 600 26.72 6.58 17.39
N VAL A 601 25.92 7.47 17.97
CA VAL A 601 25.66 7.53 19.41
C VAL A 601 24.24 7.04 19.66
N ARG A 602 24.09 5.94 20.39
CA ARG A 602 22.78 5.40 20.77
C ARG A 602 22.45 5.83 22.19
N LEU A 603 21.26 6.40 22.34
CA LEU A 603 20.60 6.73 23.59
C LEU A 603 19.56 5.65 23.87
N HIS A 604 19.76 4.88 24.94
CA HIS A 604 18.89 3.77 25.29
C HIS A 604 18.30 3.97 26.68
N VAL A 605 17.02 3.64 26.84
CA VAL A 605 16.30 3.65 28.11
C VAL A 605 15.77 2.24 28.37
N PRO A 606 16.40 1.46 29.27
CA PRO A 606 16.08 0.05 29.48
C PRO A 606 14.67 -0.16 30.05
N GLU A 607 14.11 0.86 30.73
CA GLU A 607 12.74 0.82 31.25
C GLU A 607 11.66 1.00 30.15
N GLY A 608 12.06 1.25 28.90
CA GLY A 608 11.14 1.43 27.78
C GLY A 608 10.55 2.85 27.69
N CYS A 609 9.41 2.97 27.02
CA CYS A 609 8.62 4.21 26.90
C CYS A 609 7.18 3.98 27.36
N GLU A 610 6.44 5.04 27.67
CA GLU A 610 5.03 4.98 28.10
C GLU A 610 4.18 5.97 27.29
N ARG A 611 2.90 5.64 27.06
CA ARG A 611 1.99 6.51 26.31
C ARG A 611 1.16 7.38 27.25
N PRO A 612 1.06 8.70 27.02
CA PRO A 612 0.22 9.58 27.83
C PRO A 612 -1.25 9.13 27.90
N ILE A 613 -1.80 8.61 26.79
CA ILE A 613 -3.18 8.10 26.73
C ILE A 613 -3.47 6.93 27.68
N ASP A 614 -2.44 6.17 28.07
CA ASP A 614 -2.58 5.05 29.01
C ASP A 614 -2.55 5.51 30.49
N LYS A 615 -2.41 6.81 30.76
CA LYS A 615 -2.35 7.40 32.11
C LYS A 615 -3.62 8.23 32.38
N PRO A 616 -4.66 7.64 33.02
CA PRO A 616 -5.95 8.31 33.23
C PRO A 616 -5.84 9.68 33.90
N GLU A 617 -4.89 9.83 34.82
CA GLU A 617 -4.61 11.07 35.56
C GLU A 617 -4.08 12.22 34.70
N LEU A 618 -3.51 11.93 33.52
CA LEU A 618 -2.99 12.97 32.61
C LEU A 618 -4.06 13.53 31.69
N SER A 619 -5.18 12.81 31.50
CA SER A 619 -6.26 13.19 30.57
C SER A 619 -5.73 13.68 29.21
N ASN A 620 -4.72 12.99 28.68
CA ASN A 620 -3.98 13.40 27.50
C ASN A 620 -4.22 12.40 26.35
N PRO A 621 -4.72 12.84 25.18
CA PRO A 621 -5.02 11.94 24.06
C PRO A 621 -3.78 11.47 23.28
N ASP A 622 -2.58 11.92 23.63
CA ASP A 622 -1.35 11.56 22.94
C ASP A 622 -1.03 10.07 23.08
N SER A 623 -1.00 9.38 21.93
CA SER A 623 -0.76 7.95 21.81
C SER A 623 0.70 7.58 21.53
N ARG A 624 1.61 8.55 21.46
CA ARG A 624 3.05 8.31 21.21
C ARG A 624 3.69 7.65 22.43
N CYS A 625 4.70 6.82 22.20
CA CYS A 625 5.44 6.13 23.25
C CYS A 625 6.63 6.97 23.71
N LEU A 626 6.44 7.74 24.78
CA LEU A 626 7.39 8.76 25.23
C LEU A 626 8.33 8.20 26.31
N SER A 627 9.63 8.43 26.15
CA SER A 627 10.64 8.07 27.16
C SER A 627 11.27 9.31 27.78
N LEU A 628 12.14 10.03 27.04
CA LEU A 628 12.77 11.27 27.51
C LEU A 628 12.40 12.43 26.60
N ALA A 629 12.21 13.61 27.18
CA ALA A 629 12.21 14.89 26.47
C ALA A 629 13.64 15.40 26.43
N VAL A 630 14.10 15.88 25.26
CA VAL A 630 15.46 16.39 25.06
C VAL A 630 15.41 17.80 24.50
N GLN A 631 16.21 18.69 25.09
CA GLN A 631 16.38 20.09 24.68
C GLN A 631 17.88 20.43 24.58
N ASN A 632 18.22 21.46 23.80
CA ASN A 632 19.56 22.06 23.74
C ASN A 632 20.71 21.05 23.52
N LEU A 633 20.47 20.05 22.67
CA LEU A 633 21.49 19.06 22.30
C LEU A 633 22.63 19.76 21.53
N THR A 634 23.82 19.80 22.11
CA THR A 634 25.00 20.48 21.58
C THR A 634 26.27 19.66 21.79
N ILE A 635 27.27 19.87 20.96
CA ILE A 635 28.56 19.21 21.04
C ILE A 635 29.62 20.27 21.30
N LYS A 636 30.50 20.01 22.27
CA LYS A 636 31.64 20.88 22.56
C LYS A 636 32.94 20.10 22.51
N ASP A 637 33.92 20.65 21.79
CA ASP A 637 35.28 20.12 21.78
C ASP A 637 35.89 20.20 23.18
N VAL A 638 36.63 19.15 23.57
CA VAL A 638 37.31 19.12 24.88
C VAL A 638 38.57 20.01 24.88
N ASP A 639 39.12 20.34 23.70
CA ASP A 639 40.32 21.17 23.54
C ASP A 639 40.17 22.19 22.38
N TYR A 640 39.64 23.38 22.68
CA TYR A 640 39.86 24.57 21.84
C TYR A 640 40.41 25.70 22.72
N ASN A 641 41.64 25.51 23.21
CA ASN A 641 42.41 26.60 23.77
C ASN A 641 43.14 27.35 22.64
N ILE A 642 42.97 28.66 22.65
CA ILE A 642 43.48 29.66 21.72
C ILE A 642 45.00 29.52 21.53
N SER A 643 45.43 29.01 20.37
CA SER A 643 46.77 29.29 19.83
C SER A 643 46.90 28.88 18.36
N ARG A 644 46.35 29.67 17.43
CA ARG A 644 46.87 29.81 16.05
C ARG A 644 46.21 31.00 15.33
N ALA A 645 46.53 32.19 15.84
CA ALA A 645 46.77 33.33 14.98
C ALA A 645 48.30 33.47 14.89
N LEU A 646 48.87 32.89 13.83
CA LEU A 646 50.14 33.18 13.17
C LEU A 646 50.41 32.11 12.11
#